data_AF-A0A4Z1HBQ9-F1
#
_entry.id   AF-A0A4Z1HBQ9-F1
#
_cell.length_a   1.000
_cell.length_b   1.000
_cell.length_c   1.000
_cell.angle_alpha   90.00
_cell.angle_beta   90.00
_cell.angle_gamma   90.00
#
_symmetry.space_group_name_H-M   'P 1'
#
loop_
_entity.id
_entity.type
_entity.pdbx_description
1 polymer ?
#
loop_
_entity_poly.entity_id
_entity_poly.type
_entity_poly.pdbx_seq_one_letter_code
_entity_poly.pdbx_strand_id
1 'polypeptide(L)'
;MNSILRPTRGIRISSVSTSTLLSKCHFSNPSNQGRGSYQKRSQRPSFGDAESRLFKVSEEVREATRYEKPVVALETTIYTHGYSYPDNVKLALDLEDVVRLNGGIPATIGILDGVARVGLNKEELIAIASAAGKPETMKVSRRDLPYILGMGITGRKITGGTTIAGTMILARKAGISIFGTGGLGGVHRGGQDSMDISADLTELGRTPVAVISSGCKSFLDIPRTLEYLETQGAGVFTFADGRTGPIDYPAFFTRDSGVKSPMVVQNAEEAAAIIYAQDFFRSASGFHFANPIPEEFSLPKSEIDKAIDQAVQEAAEQGFHGHSNTPFILARIKELTKGNSTAANRALIESNVKMATQVAVELSRLRTDESKRWENTSKVLARSSSTANINKIDPNHPSLELSSSSVSTSKPSIIVVGSIAIDLACDYTPRTTQSTGASSPQMHTSNIAKIQSSIGGVGYNVLRAAQLSSKEPVSLYTFIADDQAGKSILQSLQSNGLNTDDITICSKDTDYRTAQYVAINDGKKDLVVAMADMDIFARPSNDSSIRTIHSKLKSLTSSTKWVVIDANWQSDVIQEFLSATKSSSSSIKIAYEPVSTIKSARLFERPTSSSLKANKLTVFPNHIVDLATPNEHELTAMHGAATTHGKFETDEWWHTIDALGIPSTGARDRFVQMTSKDLTDQGIPVKAVQLLPYIPTILTKLGSQGVLLTSILSPTDPRLRDPDHAPYILSRCTNGNEEVGGVYMRLFSAAEKVEEGDVVSVNGVGDTFMGVLISGLARGCELGDGLIEIAQKGAVMTLKSSESVSPAVGELKEKLDELSRR
;
A
#
# COMPACT_ATOMS: atom_id res chain seq x y z
N MET A 1 29.94 6.96 61.82
CA MET A 1 30.37 5.83 62.65
C MET A 1 30.61 4.63 61.74
N ASN A 2 31.86 4.15 61.74
CA ASN A 2 32.42 2.82 61.39
C ASN A 2 31.94 2.15 60.09
N SER A 3 32.73 2.09 59.00
CA SER A 3 34.01 1.37 58.75
C SER A 3 33.88 -0.16 58.60
N ILE A 4 34.80 -0.72 57.79
CA ILE A 4 35.14 -2.14 57.49
C ILE A 4 34.68 -2.56 56.06
N LEU A 5 35.52 -2.90 55.06
CA LEU A 5 36.97 -3.15 54.93
C LEU A 5 37.42 -3.07 53.44
N ARG A 6 38.66 -2.64 53.22
CA ARG A 6 39.56 -2.83 52.03
C ARG A 6 40.75 -3.72 52.51
N PRO A 7 41.80 -4.07 51.71
CA PRO A 7 41.97 -4.34 50.25
C PRO A 7 42.94 -5.52 49.88
N THR A 8 43.24 -5.65 48.57
CA THR A 8 44.41 -6.23 47.83
C THR A 8 44.12 -7.50 47.03
N ARG A 9 44.59 -7.76 45.79
CA ARG A 9 45.51 -7.20 44.76
C ARG A 9 45.04 -7.83 43.42
N GLY A 10 45.03 -7.19 42.25
CA GLY A 10 46.24 -6.95 41.46
C GLY A 10 45.96 -6.79 39.95
N ILE A 11 46.78 -5.91 39.35
CA ILE A 11 47.29 -5.86 37.97
C ILE A 11 46.45 -5.14 36.89
N ARG A 12 47.16 -4.19 36.25
CA ARG A 12 46.81 -3.22 35.21
C ARG A 12 46.49 -3.89 33.86
N ILE A 13 45.54 -3.32 33.12
CA ILE A 13 45.48 -3.46 31.66
C ILE A 13 45.72 -2.08 31.04
N SER A 14 46.82 -1.97 30.30
CA SER A 14 47.17 -0.83 29.47
C SER A 14 46.70 -1.07 28.02
N SER A 15 46.24 0.02 27.41
CA SER A 15 45.93 0.24 26.00
C SER A 15 46.96 -0.33 25.01
N VAL A 16 46.50 -1.01 23.94
CA VAL A 16 47.26 -1.14 22.68
C VAL A 16 46.32 -1.08 21.46
N SER A 17 46.79 -0.27 20.50
CA SER A 17 46.23 0.14 19.20
C SER A 17 46.07 -1.00 18.18
N THR A 18 45.07 -0.83 17.30
CA THR A 18 44.65 -1.64 16.15
C THR A 18 45.64 -1.60 14.96
N SER A 19 46.91 -1.90 15.20
CA SER A 19 47.94 -1.92 14.13
C SER A 19 48.75 -3.22 14.05
N THR A 20 48.21 -4.36 14.48
CA THR A 20 48.94 -5.63 14.46
C THR A 20 48.06 -6.84 14.12
N LEU A 21 47.44 -6.83 12.93
CA LEU A 21 46.91 -8.05 12.28
C LEU A 21 46.98 -7.98 10.74
N LEU A 22 47.85 -7.12 10.19
CA LEU A 22 48.17 -7.02 8.76
C LEU A 22 49.67 -7.23 8.54
N SER A 23 50.16 -8.44 8.81
CA SER A 23 51.35 -8.97 8.12
C SER A 23 51.42 -10.49 8.24
N LYS A 24 51.23 -11.17 7.12
CA LYS A 24 51.84 -12.45 6.70
C LYS A 24 50.96 -13.07 5.60
N CYS A 25 51.34 -12.80 4.35
CA CYS A 25 51.47 -13.78 3.26
C CYS A 25 51.73 -13.01 1.95
N HIS A 26 53.02 -12.84 1.63
CA HIS A 26 53.46 -12.66 0.25
C HIS A 26 53.36 -14.01 -0.47
N PHE A 27 52.93 -14.03 -1.74
CA PHE A 27 53.72 -14.60 -2.85
C PHE A 27 53.07 -14.26 -4.23
N SER A 28 53.85 -13.50 -5.01
CA SER A 28 54.13 -13.59 -6.46
C SER A 28 53.04 -13.89 -7.51
N ASN A 29 52.94 -12.96 -8.47
CA ASN A 29 52.48 -13.17 -9.85
C ASN A 29 53.39 -14.18 -10.60
N PRO A 30 52.79 -15.03 -11.46
CA PRO A 30 53.32 -15.18 -12.81
C PRO A 30 52.23 -15.18 -13.89
N SER A 31 52.52 -14.47 -14.97
CA SER A 31 51.79 -14.48 -16.24
C SER A 31 52.05 -15.74 -17.07
N ASN A 32 51.00 -16.18 -17.78
CA ASN A 32 50.95 -17.10 -18.94
C ASN A 32 51.31 -18.59 -18.75
N GLN A 33 50.28 -19.45 -18.81
CA GLN A 33 50.07 -20.51 -19.83
C GLN A 33 48.95 -21.48 -19.41
N GLY A 34 48.15 -21.95 -20.37
CA GLY A 34 47.45 -23.24 -20.27
C GLY A 34 45.92 -23.21 -20.19
N ARG A 35 45.28 -23.65 -21.27
CA ARG A 35 43.87 -24.03 -21.34
C ARG A 35 43.56 -25.13 -20.31
N GLY A 36 42.44 -25.00 -19.59
CA GLY A 36 41.91 -26.07 -18.75
C GLY A 36 40.64 -25.66 -18.01
N SER A 37 39.50 -26.15 -18.49
CA SER A 37 38.17 -26.03 -17.89
C SER A 37 38.10 -26.65 -16.50
N TYR A 38 37.72 -25.89 -15.46
CA TYR A 38 37.09 -26.42 -14.24
C TYR A 38 36.18 -25.40 -13.55
N GLN A 39 35.14 -25.93 -12.91
CA GLN A 39 33.83 -25.37 -12.59
C GLN A 39 33.73 -24.54 -11.30
N LYS A 40 32.63 -23.75 -11.26
CA LYS A 40 31.78 -23.30 -10.13
C LYS A 40 32.39 -22.35 -9.08
N ARG A 41 32.15 -21.05 -9.28
CA ARG A 41 32.01 -20.05 -8.19
C ARG A 41 30.55 -20.01 -7.72
N SER A 42 30.35 -20.05 -6.40
CA SER A 42 29.04 -20.17 -5.75
C SER A 42 28.14 -18.98 -6.06
N GLN A 43 27.07 -19.23 -6.80
CA GLN A 43 25.90 -18.36 -6.89
C GLN A 43 25.28 -18.22 -5.49
N ARG A 44 25.11 -17.00 -4.98
CA ARG A 44 24.09 -16.78 -3.94
C ARG A 44 22.75 -17.18 -4.58
N PRO A 45 21.90 -18.01 -3.92
CA PRO A 45 20.63 -18.41 -4.49
C PRO A 45 19.83 -17.16 -4.87
N SER A 46 19.18 -17.17 -6.03
CA SER A 46 18.21 -16.11 -6.35
C SER A 46 17.13 -16.09 -5.26
N PHE A 47 16.49 -14.95 -5.01
CA PHE A 47 15.40 -14.87 -4.02
C PHE A 47 14.29 -15.90 -4.31
N GLY A 48 14.07 -16.26 -5.59
CA GLY A 48 13.16 -17.33 -6.00
C GLY A 48 13.65 -18.75 -5.66
N ASP A 49 14.96 -19.00 -5.68
CA ASP A 49 15.54 -20.28 -5.22
C ASP A 49 15.50 -20.43 -3.70
N ALA A 50 15.56 -19.32 -2.95
CA ALA A 50 15.41 -19.33 -1.49
C ALA A 50 13.94 -19.47 -1.07
N GLU A 51 13.02 -18.80 -1.78
CA GLU A 51 11.59 -18.87 -1.53
C GLU A 51 11.03 -20.27 -1.81
N SER A 52 11.41 -20.90 -2.93
CA SER A 52 11.00 -22.29 -3.25
C SER A 52 11.53 -23.36 -2.27
N ARG A 53 12.58 -23.03 -1.50
CA ARG A 53 13.11 -23.88 -0.43
C ARG A 53 12.34 -23.75 0.88
N LEU A 54 11.71 -22.61 1.13
CA LEU A 54 11.03 -22.30 2.40
C LEU A 54 9.52 -22.42 2.31
N PHE A 55 8.95 -22.21 1.13
CA PHE A 55 7.51 -22.14 0.89
C PHE A 55 7.15 -22.91 -0.37
N LYS A 56 6.31 -23.92 -0.22
CA LYS A 56 5.83 -24.77 -1.30
C LYS A 56 4.31 -24.76 -1.34
N VAL A 57 3.77 -24.51 -2.51
CA VAL A 57 2.34 -24.64 -2.80
C VAL A 57 2.17 -25.84 -3.72
N SER A 58 1.21 -26.72 -3.45
CA SER A 58 0.92 -27.85 -4.33
C SER A 58 0.44 -27.38 -5.69
N GLU A 59 0.62 -28.23 -6.71
CA GLU A 59 0.17 -27.89 -8.06
C GLU A 59 -1.34 -27.66 -8.11
N GLU A 60 -2.11 -28.51 -7.43
CA GLU A 60 -3.57 -28.41 -7.36
C GLU A 60 -4.01 -27.07 -6.78
N VAL A 61 -3.42 -26.63 -5.67
CA VAL A 61 -3.76 -25.33 -5.04
C VAL A 61 -3.31 -24.17 -5.91
N ARG A 62 -2.11 -24.24 -6.50
CA ARG A 62 -1.58 -23.18 -7.37
C ARG A 62 -2.43 -23.00 -8.63
N GLU A 63 -2.88 -24.10 -9.23
CA GLU A 63 -3.77 -24.07 -10.38
C GLU A 63 -5.15 -23.50 -9.98
N ALA A 64 -5.66 -23.96 -8.84
CA ALA A 64 -6.95 -23.52 -8.33
C ALA A 64 -7.02 -22.02 -8.05
N THR A 65 -6.02 -21.46 -7.35
CA THR A 65 -5.99 -20.02 -7.08
C THR A 65 -5.80 -19.20 -8.35
N ARG A 66 -5.05 -19.71 -9.33
CA ARG A 66 -4.85 -19.04 -10.63
C ARG A 66 -6.13 -18.93 -11.46
N TYR A 67 -7.01 -19.94 -11.39
CA TYR A 67 -8.28 -19.96 -12.14
C TYR A 67 -9.49 -19.66 -11.25
N GLU A 68 -9.26 -19.03 -10.09
CA GLU A 68 -10.32 -18.63 -9.15
C GLU A 68 -11.25 -19.78 -8.73
N LYS A 69 -10.75 -21.01 -8.70
CA LYS A 69 -11.47 -22.18 -8.18
C LYS A 69 -11.62 -22.06 -6.66
N PRO A 70 -12.66 -22.66 -6.05
CA PRO A 70 -12.93 -22.54 -4.62
C PRO A 70 -11.90 -23.29 -3.77
N VAL A 71 -10.90 -22.58 -3.23
CA VAL A 71 -9.87 -23.16 -2.33
C VAL A 71 -10.19 -22.84 -0.87
N VAL A 72 -10.08 -23.85 -0.01
CA VAL A 72 -10.29 -23.73 1.44
C VAL A 72 -9.00 -24.11 2.17
N ALA A 73 -8.42 -23.17 2.90
CA ALA A 73 -7.29 -23.46 3.79
C ALA A 73 -7.77 -24.28 5.00
N LEU A 74 -6.90 -25.18 5.50
CA LEU A 74 -7.09 -25.94 6.74
C LEU A 74 -5.80 -25.88 7.58
N GLU A 75 -5.93 -25.71 8.90
CA GLU A 75 -4.76 -25.67 9.80
C GLU A 75 -4.27 -27.07 10.20
N THR A 76 -3.08 -27.15 10.78
CA THR A 76 -2.47 -28.42 11.23
C THR A 76 -2.22 -28.49 12.74
N THR A 77 -2.36 -27.38 13.49
CA THR A 77 -2.32 -27.41 14.97
C THR A 77 -3.43 -28.29 15.53
N ILE A 78 -4.59 -28.32 14.88
CA ILE A 78 -5.71 -29.16 15.28
C ILE A 78 -5.36 -30.66 15.28
N TYR A 79 -4.52 -31.12 14.34
CA TYR A 79 -4.08 -32.52 14.28
C TYR A 79 -2.88 -32.80 15.19
N THR A 80 -1.96 -31.85 15.30
CA THR A 80 -0.69 -32.06 16.04
C THR A 80 -0.83 -31.83 17.55
N HIS A 81 -1.76 -30.97 17.97
CA HIS A 81 -1.93 -30.55 19.37
C HIS A 81 -3.39 -30.53 19.84
N GLY A 82 -4.36 -30.75 18.95
CA GLY A 82 -5.79 -30.76 19.29
C GLY A 82 -6.40 -32.16 19.43
N TYR A 83 -5.84 -33.17 18.77
CA TYR A 83 -6.31 -34.55 18.76
C TYR A 83 -5.17 -35.54 19.00
N SER A 84 -5.51 -36.70 19.55
CA SER A 84 -4.58 -37.81 19.77
C SER A 84 -4.44 -38.66 18.51
N TYR A 85 -3.28 -39.27 18.31
CA TYR A 85 -3.09 -40.30 17.30
C TYR A 85 -3.80 -41.61 17.71
N PRO A 86 -4.47 -42.34 16.78
CA PRO A 86 -4.57 -42.13 15.33
C PRO A 86 -5.77 -41.29 14.87
N ASP A 87 -6.65 -40.87 15.79
CA ASP A 87 -7.89 -40.16 15.44
C ASP A 87 -7.64 -38.83 14.72
N ASN A 88 -6.51 -38.18 15.02
CA ASN A 88 -6.07 -36.96 14.36
C ASN A 88 -5.78 -37.13 12.86
N VAL A 89 -5.20 -38.27 12.44
CA VAL A 89 -4.95 -38.59 11.03
C VAL A 89 -6.26 -38.83 10.32
N LYS A 90 -7.17 -39.59 10.94
CA LYS A 90 -8.50 -39.84 10.39
C LYS A 90 -9.25 -38.53 10.18
N LEU A 91 -9.29 -37.67 11.21
CA LEU A 91 -9.90 -36.35 11.12
C LEU A 91 -9.28 -35.51 9.98
N ALA A 92 -7.95 -35.50 9.86
CA ALA A 92 -7.28 -34.74 8.82
C ALA A 92 -7.70 -35.15 7.40
N LEU A 93 -7.79 -36.45 7.14
CA LEU A 93 -8.24 -36.99 5.86
C LEU A 93 -9.73 -36.71 5.63
N ASP A 94 -10.56 -36.94 6.64
CA ASP A 94 -12.00 -36.73 6.57
C ASP A 94 -12.34 -35.25 6.24
N LEU A 95 -11.57 -34.28 6.77
CA LEU A 95 -11.80 -32.86 6.47
C LEU A 95 -11.40 -32.46 5.05
N GLU A 96 -10.35 -33.05 4.46
CA GLU A 96 -10.06 -32.85 3.03
C GLU A 96 -11.18 -33.42 2.16
N ASP A 97 -11.73 -34.58 2.53
CA ASP A 97 -12.87 -35.18 1.84
C ASP A 97 -14.13 -34.31 1.95
N VAL A 98 -14.40 -33.71 3.12
CA VAL A 98 -15.52 -32.76 3.29
C VAL A 98 -15.39 -31.58 2.33
N VAL A 99 -14.20 -30.99 2.17
CA VAL A 99 -13.99 -29.90 1.21
C VAL A 99 -14.28 -30.37 -0.22
N ARG A 100 -13.74 -31.53 -0.62
CA ARG A 100 -13.91 -32.07 -1.97
C ARG A 100 -15.36 -32.41 -2.29
N LEU A 101 -16.06 -33.06 -1.37
CA LEU A 101 -17.48 -33.44 -1.51
C LEU A 101 -18.41 -32.23 -1.65
N ASN A 102 -18.03 -31.08 -1.13
CA ASN A 102 -18.80 -29.84 -1.22
C ASN A 102 -18.32 -28.93 -2.36
N GLY A 103 -17.49 -29.43 -3.28
CA GLY A 103 -17.06 -28.72 -4.49
C GLY A 103 -15.85 -27.79 -4.32
N GLY A 104 -15.15 -27.86 -3.18
CA GLY A 104 -13.94 -27.12 -2.91
C GLY A 104 -12.65 -27.91 -3.18
N ILE A 105 -11.53 -27.20 -3.09
CA ILE A 105 -10.17 -27.75 -3.16
C ILE A 105 -9.50 -27.52 -1.80
N PRO A 106 -9.13 -28.58 -1.05
CA PRO A 106 -8.51 -28.43 0.25
C PRO A 106 -7.05 -27.98 0.11
N ALA A 107 -6.67 -27.04 0.96
CA ALA A 107 -5.29 -26.59 1.12
C ALA A 107 -4.88 -26.73 2.59
N THR A 108 -4.61 -27.96 3.04
CA THR A 108 -4.07 -28.17 4.39
C THR A 108 -2.67 -27.57 4.50
N ILE A 109 -2.41 -26.78 5.55
CA ILE A 109 -1.20 -25.97 5.69
C ILE A 109 -0.41 -26.37 6.93
N GLY A 110 0.88 -26.67 6.75
CA GLY A 110 1.77 -27.05 7.84
C GLY A 110 3.24 -26.87 7.51
N ILE A 111 4.10 -27.11 8.49
CA ILE A 111 5.56 -27.09 8.31
C ILE A 111 6.07 -28.52 8.40
N LEU A 112 6.73 -29.00 7.33
CA LEU A 112 7.38 -30.30 7.31
C LEU A 112 8.85 -30.12 6.97
N ASP A 113 9.73 -30.66 7.82
CA ASP A 113 11.19 -30.54 7.68
C ASP A 113 11.70 -29.10 7.52
N GLY A 114 11.07 -28.14 8.21
CA GLY A 114 11.42 -26.72 8.13
C GLY A 114 10.98 -26.03 6.82
N VAL A 115 10.04 -26.63 6.08
CA VAL A 115 9.44 -26.05 4.86
C VAL A 115 7.95 -25.84 5.07
N ALA A 116 7.46 -24.62 4.85
CA ALA A 116 6.03 -24.32 4.83
C ALA A 116 5.40 -24.89 3.57
N ARG A 117 4.34 -25.68 3.75
CA ARG A 117 3.63 -26.37 2.67
C ARG A 117 2.15 -25.99 2.70
N VAL A 118 1.62 -25.63 1.54
CA VAL A 118 0.21 -25.29 1.32
C VAL A 118 -0.38 -26.30 0.33
N GLY A 119 -1.33 -27.10 0.80
CA GLY A 119 -1.82 -28.27 0.08
C GLY A 119 -0.91 -29.47 0.29
N LEU A 120 -0.98 -30.09 1.47
CA LEU A 120 -0.26 -31.32 1.76
C LEU A 120 -0.83 -32.47 0.92
N ASN A 121 0.04 -33.33 0.39
CA ASN A 121 -0.44 -34.62 -0.11
C ASN A 121 -0.76 -35.56 1.06
N LYS A 122 -1.38 -36.70 0.75
CA LYS A 122 -1.82 -37.68 1.75
C LYS A 122 -0.68 -38.14 2.65
N GLU A 123 0.49 -38.42 2.09
CA GLU A 123 1.66 -38.89 2.84
C GLU A 123 2.19 -37.81 3.79
N GLU A 124 2.27 -36.57 3.33
CA GLU A 124 2.72 -35.41 4.10
C GLU A 124 1.74 -35.05 5.21
N LEU A 125 0.43 -35.16 4.94
CA LEU A 125 -0.62 -34.96 5.92
C LEU A 125 -0.54 -36.00 7.04
N ILE A 126 -0.41 -37.28 6.67
CA ILE A 126 -0.19 -38.37 7.63
C ILE A 126 1.10 -38.13 8.42
N ALA A 127 2.18 -37.68 7.77
CA ALA A 127 3.45 -37.42 8.44
C ALA A 127 3.34 -36.31 9.50
N ILE A 128 2.69 -35.18 9.16
CA ILE A 128 2.45 -34.07 10.11
C ILE A 128 1.54 -34.52 11.25
N ALA A 129 0.40 -35.16 10.95
CA ALA A 129 -0.53 -35.60 11.99
C ALA A 129 0.10 -36.68 12.91
N SER A 130 0.91 -37.59 12.36
CA SER A 130 1.65 -38.60 13.14
C SER A 130 2.79 -38.01 13.98
N ALA A 131 3.11 -36.73 13.82
CA ALA A 131 4.06 -36.03 14.67
C ALA A 131 3.44 -35.56 16.00
N ALA A 132 2.13 -35.70 16.19
CA ALA A 132 1.45 -35.35 17.43
C ALA A 132 2.08 -36.03 18.66
N GLY A 133 2.23 -35.28 19.74
CA GLY A 133 2.80 -35.77 21.01
C GLY A 133 4.32 -35.96 21.01
N LYS A 134 5.02 -35.76 19.88
CA LYS A 134 6.48 -35.81 19.85
C LYS A 134 7.09 -34.50 20.36
N PRO A 135 8.12 -34.53 21.25
CA PRO A 135 8.74 -33.33 21.80
C PRO A 135 9.29 -32.33 20.77
N GLU A 136 9.70 -32.84 19.60
CA GLU A 136 10.24 -32.06 18.50
C GLU A 136 9.18 -31.38 17.62
N THR A 137 7.89 -31.69 17.81
CA THR A 137 6.80 -31.10 17.05
C THR A 137 6.44 -29.73 17.60
N MET A 138 6.59 -28.70 16.79
CA MET A 138 6.32 -27.33 17.20
C MET A 138 4.86 -26.92 16.93
N LYS A 139 4.26 -26.19 17.87
CA LYS A 139 3.07 -25.38 17.61
C LYS A 139 3.50 -24.04 17.04
N VAL A 140 3.08 -23.72 15.82
CA VAL A 140 3.63 -22.62 15.02
C VAL A 140 2.61 -21.50 14.85
N SER A 141 2.84 -20.38 15.52
CA SER A 141 2.13 -19.11 15.31
C SER A 141 2.95 -18.14 14.46
N ARG A 142 2.44 -16.92 14.24
CA ARG A 142 3.10 -15.88 13.42
C ARG A 142 4.58 -15.71 13.75
N ARG A 143 4.90 -15.60 15.04
CA ARG A 143 6.28 -15.37 15.54
C ARG A 143 7.20 -16.57 15.35
N ASP A 144 6.64 -17.77 15.25
CA ASP A 144 7.40 -19.02 15.21
C ASP A 144 7.76 -19.39 13.76
N LEU A 145 7.04 -18.86 12.77
CA LEU A 145 7.28 -19.09 11.34
C LEU A 145 8.74 -18.78 10.92
N PRO A 146 9.33 -17.61 11.21
CA PRO A 146 10.72 -17.34 10.84
C PRO A 146 11.72 -18.31 11.51
N TYR A 147 11.44 -18.70 12.76
CA TYR A 147 12.32 -19.60 13.50
C TYR A 147 12.34 -20.99 12.87
N ILE A 148 11.17 -21.63 12.69
CA ILE A 148 11.11 -23.01 12.20
C ILE A 148 11.60 -23.13 10.76
N LEU A 149 11.29 -22.13 9.91
CA LEU A 149 11.78 -22.07 8.54
C LEU A 149 13.28 -21.80 8.49
N GLY A 150 13.79 -20.87 9.32
CA GLY A 150 15.20 -20.57 9.43
C GLY A 150 16.03 -21.78 9.92
N MET A 151 15.50 -22.55 10.87
CA MET A 151 16.12 -23.81 11.30
C MET A 151 16.19 -24.82 10.13
N GLY A 152 15.14 -24.89 9.32
CA GLY A 152 15.14 -25.65 8.05
C GLY A 152 16.29 -25.26 7.11
N ILE A 153 16.55 -23.96 6.93
CA ILE A 153 17.68 -23.46 6.12
C ILE A 153 19.02 -23.97 6.66
N THR A 154 19.18 -23.98 7.99
CA THR A 154 20.40 -24.48 8.65
C THR A 154 20.53 -26.01 8.64
N GLY A 155 19.57 -26.73 8.05
CA GLY A 155 19.54 -28.19 7.96
C GLY A 155 18.86 -28.90 9.14
N ARG A 156 18.34 -28.14 10.11
CA ARG A 156 17.55 -28.70 11.21
C ARG A 156 16.11 -28.93 10.74
N LYS A 157 15.79 -30.18 10.48
CA LYS A 157 14.45 -30.62 10.06
C LYS A 157 13.51 -30.61 11.27
N ILE A 158 12.59 -29.66 11.29
CA ILE A 158 11.59 -29.52 12.35
C ILE A 158 10.21 -29.56 11.70
N THR A 159 9.32 -30.36 12.29
CA THR A 159 7.91 -30.44 11.87
C THR A 159 7.07 -29.58 12.80
N GLY A 160 6.09 -28.87 12.25
CA GLY A 160 5.25 -27.99 13.06
C GLY A 160 3.84 -27.86 12.51
N GLY A 161 2.87 -27.93 13.43
CA GLY A 161 1.47 -27.61 13.14
C GLY A 161 1.27 -26.10 13.18
N THR A 162 0.67 -25.54 12.14
CA THR A 162 0.36 -24.10 12.10
C THR A 162 -0.93 -23.82 12.85
N THR A 163 -0.93 -22.79 13.70
CA THR A 163 -2.12 -22.23 14.36
C THR A 163 -2.90 -21.38 13.37
N ILE A 164 -4.11 -20.91 13.73
CA ILE A 164 -4.91 -19.99 12.91
C ILE A 164 -4.06 -18.83 12.38
N ALA A 165 -3.34 -18.10 13.24
CA ALA A 165 -2.47 -17.00 12.79
C ALA A 165 -1.40 -17.44 11.77
N GLY A 166 -0.74 -18.58 12.01
CA GLY A 166 0.27 -19.10 11.09
C GLY A 166 -0.32 -19.57 9.76
N THR A 167 -1.49 -20.21 9.81
CA THR A 167 -2.24 -20.67 8.63
C THR A 167 -2.70 -19.49 7.78
N MET A 168 -3.24 -18.42 8.39
CA MET A 168 -3.70 -17.23 7.67
C MET A 168 -2.57 -16.58 6.85
N ILE A 169 -1.38 -16.42 7.43
CA ILE A 169 -0.22 -15.84 6.74
C ILE A 169 0.15 -16.66 5.49
N LEU A 170 0.24 -17.98 5.65
CA LEU A 170 0.63 -18.88 4.57
C LEU A 170 -0.48 -19.04 3.51
N ALA A 171 -1.75 -19.04 3.94
CA ALA A 171 -2.91 -19.06 3.07
C ALA A 171 -2.97 -17.81 2.20
N ARG A 172 -2.83 -16.62 2.81
CA ARG A 172 -2.79 -15.35 2.09
C ARG A 172 -1.61 -15.30 1.11
N LYS A 173 -0.43 -15.77 1.53
CA LYS A 173 0.74 -15.86 0.65
C LYS A 173 0.50 -16.79 -0.56
N ALA A 174 -0.35 -17.81 -0.43
CA ALA A 174 -0.76 -18.69 -1.52
C ALA A 174 -1.95 -18.17 -2.35
N GLY A 175 -2.52 -17.02 -2.02
CA GLY A 175 -3.70 -16.46 -2.70
C GLY A 175 -5.03 -17.05 -2.24
N ILE A 176 -5.08 -17.72 -1.09
CA ILE A 176 -6.30 -18.33 -0.54
C ILE A 176 -7.02 -17.32 0.36
N SER A 177 -8.32 -17.11 0.13
CA SER A 177 -9.13 -16.12 0.87
C SER A 177 -9.99 -16.73 1.99
N ILE A 178 -10.20 -18.05 1.98
CA ILE A 178 -11.13 -18.73 2.88
C ILE A 178 -10.39 -19.77 3.73
N PHE A 179 -10.69 -19.80 5.03
CA PHE A 179 -10.09 -20.72 5.99
C PHE A 179 -11.18 -21.30 6.92
N GLY A 180 -11.33 -22.62 6.93
CA GLY A 180 -12.18 -23.34 7.89
C GLY A 180 -11.39 -23.94 9.05
N THR A 181 -11.87 -23.74 10.28
CA THR A 181 -11.29 -24.34 11.50
C THR A 181 -12.37 -24.65 12.54
N GLY A 182 -12.00 -25.28 13.66
CA GLY A 182 -12.89 -25.53 14.78
C GLY A 182 -13.32 -24.26 15.52
N GLY A 183 -12.37 -23.53 16.11
CA GLY A 183 -12.70 -22.38 16.96
C GLY A 183 -11.54 -21.41 17.07
N LEU A 184 -11.85 -20.12 16.99
CA LEU A 184 -10.87 -19.04 17.08
C LEU A 184 -10.14 -19.03 18.43
N GLY A 185 -8.88 -18.60 18.46
CA GLY A 185 -8.28 -18.11 19.71
C GLY A 185 -8.97 -16.82 20.19
N GLY A 186 -8.52 -16.27 21.31
CA GLY A 186 -9.15 -15.06 21.83
C GLY A 186 -8.46 -14.50 23.06
N VAL A 187 -9.15 -13.62 23.74
CA VAL A 187 -8.73 -13.10 25.04
C VAL A 187 -9.01 -14.18 26.08
N HIS A 188 -8.00 -14.60 26.85
CA HIS A 188 -8.23 -15.56 27.93
C HIS A 188 -9.00 -14.90 29.08
N ARG A 189 -9.71 -15.68 29.90
CA ARG A 189 -10.37 -15.16 31.11
C ARG A 189 -9.32 -14.59 32.07
N GLY A 190 -9.51 -13.35 32.54
CA GLY A 190 -8.47 -12.60 33.27
C GLY A 190 -7.43 -11.92 32.36
N GLY A 191 -7.64 -11.94 31.04
CA GLY A 191 -6.73 -11.40 30.03
C GLY A 191 -6.50 -9.89 30.13
N GLN A 192 -7.40 -9.14 30.77
CA GLN A 192 -7.18 -7.71 31.05
C GLN A 192 -6.00 -7.45 32.00
N ASP A 193 -5.65 -8.44 32.83
CA ASP A 193 -4.55 -8.35 33.79
C ASP A 193 -3.32 -9.12 33.28
N SER A 194 -3.53 -10.34 32.78
CA SER A 194 -2.43 -11.21 32.32
C SER A 194 -1.92 -10.85 30.92
N MET A 195 -2.71 -10.15 30.12
CA MET A 195 -2.48 -9.91 28.70
C MET A 195 -2.29 -11.19 27.87
N ASP A 196 -2.82 -12.33 28.36
CA ASP A 196 -2.85 -13.60 27.61
C ASP A 196 -3.92 -13.53 26.51
N ILE A 197 -3.52 -13.00 25.36
CA ILE A 197 -4.38 -12.75 24.19
C ILE A 197 -3.79 -13.49 23.00
N SER A 198 -4.62 -14.29 22.32
CA SER A 198 -4.19 -15.04 21.15
C SER A 198 -3.74 -14.11 20.01
N ALA A 199 -2.62 -14.43 19.39
CA ALA A 199 -2.14 -13.77 18.17
C ALA A 199 -3.12 -13.90 16.99
N ASP A 200 -4.08 -14.84 17.05
CA ASP A 200 -5.12 -15.02 16.05
C ASP A 200 -5.96 -13.74 15.86
N LEU A 201 -6.23 -12.98 16.93
CA LEU A 201 -7.05 -11.77 16.86
C LEU A 201 -6.31 -10.63 16.13
N THR A 202 -5.03 -10.43 16.46
CA THR A 202 -4.19 -9.45 15.75
C THR A 202 -3.95 -9.87 14.30
N GLU A 203 -3.85 -11.17 14.01
CA GLU A 203 -3.70 -11.64 12.62
C GLU A 203 -4.97 -11.38 11.80
N LEU A 204 -6.15 -11.58 12.38
CA LEU A 204 -7.43 -11.15 11.79
C LEU A 204 -7.47 -9.65 11.51
N GLY A 205 -6.82 -8.80 12.30
CA GLY A 205 -6.70 -7.37 11.98
C GLY A 205 -5.77 -7.04 10.80
N ARG A 206 -4.93 -7.98 10.36
CA ARG A 206 -3.79 -7.71 9.45
C ARG A 206 -3.78 -8.51 8.16
N THR A 207 -4.55 -9.60 8.09
CA THR A 207 -4.52 -10.53 6.98
C THR A 207 -5.93 -10.74 6.43
N PRO A 208 -6.20 -10.38 5.16
CA PRO A 208 -7.52 -10.49 4.54
C PRO A 208 -7.80 -11.94 4.14
N VAL A 209 -8.12 -12.74 5.16
CA VAL A 209 -8.59 -14.12 5.07
C VAL A 209 -9.84 -14.24 5.94
N ALA A 210 -10.91 -14.78 5.37
CA ALA A 210 -12.13 -15.07 6.10
C ALA A 210 -11.98 -16.38 6.88
N VAL A 211 -12.13 -16.30 8.20
CA VAL A 211 -12.01 -17.44 9.12
C VAL A 211 -13.41 -17.89 9.55
N ILE A 212 -13.80 -19.08 9.12
CA ILE A 212 -15.05 -19.74 9.49
C ILE A 212 -14.75 -20.69 10.65
N SER A 213 -15.40 -20.46 11.78
CA SER A 213 -15.25 -21.33 12.98
C SER A 213 -16.47 -21.20 13.90
N SER A 214 -16.59 -22.05 14.92
CA SER A 214 -17.73 -22.02 15.85
C SER A 214 -17.57 -21.00 16.96
N GLY A 215 -17.25 -19.77 16.55
CA GLY A 215 -16.83 -18.69 17.44
C GLY A 215 -15.43 -18.91 17.99
N CYS A 216 -15.10 -18.28 19.12
CA CYS A 216 -13.88 -18.56 19.86
C CYS A 216 -14.07 -19.73 20.82
N LYS A 217 -12.97 -20.40 21.18
CA LYS A 217 -13.01 -21.54 22.13
C LYS A 217 -13.71 -21.14 23.43
N SER A 218 -14.57 -22.01 23.94
CA SER A 218 -15.55 -21.70 25.02
C SER A 218 -14.94 -21.33 26.38
N PHE A 219 -13.68 -21.64 26.63
CA PHE A 219 -12.95 -21.27 27.85
C PHE A 219 -12.32 -19.87 27.79
N LEU A 220 -12.47 -19.17 26.67
CA LEU A 220 -12.01 -17.78 26.48
C LEU A 220 -13.06 -16.78 26.98
N ASP A 221 -12.68 -15.51 27.02
CA ASP A 221 -13.54 -14.38 27.34
C ASP A 221 -14.18 -13.86 26.05
N ILE A 222 -15.43 -14.25 25.79
CA ILE A 222 -16.15 -13.89 24.55
C ILE A 222 -16.37 -12.38 24.45
N PRO A 223 -16.94 -11.67 25.46
CA PRO A 223 -17.11 -10.23 25.38
C PRO A 223 -15.81 -9.50 25.04
N ARG A 224 -14.71 -9.78 25.77
CA ARG A 224 -13.42 -9.12 25.50
C ARG A 224 -12.83 -9.50 24.15
N THR A 225 -13.07 -10.72 23.68
CA THR A 225 -12.63 -11.15 22.33
C THR A 225 -13.32 -10.33 21.24
N LEU A 226 -14.62 -10.06 21.37
CA LEU A 226 -15.37 -9.23 20.43
C LEU A 226 -14.90 -7.77 20.45
N GLU A 227 -14.72 -7.18 21.63
CA GLU A 227 -14.17 -5.82 21.79
C GLU A 227 -12.77 -5.67 21.18
N TYR A 228 -11.92 -6.71 21.35
CA TYR A 228 -10.60 -6.72 20.76
C TYR A 228 -10.65 -6.79 19.23
N LEU A 229 -11.53 -7.62 18.66
CA LEU A 229 -11.71 -7.73 17.22
C LEU A 229 -12.27 -6.44 16.60
N GLU A 230 -13.20 -5.78 17.27
CA GLU A 230 -13.67 -4.44 16.91
C GLU A 230 -12.50 -3.45 16.85
N THR A 231 -11.66 -3.43 17.88
CA THR A 231 -10.45 -2.57 17.93
C THR A 231 -9.47 -2.87 16.79
N GLN A 232 -9.37 -4.13 16.36
CA GLN A 232 -8.52 -4.54 15.23
C GLN A 232 -9.14 -4.27 13.85
N GLY A 233 -10.38 -3.76 13.78
CA GLY A 233 -11.10 -3.57 12.51
C GLY A 233 -11.42 -4.89 11.79
N ALA A 234 -11.49 -6.00 12.52
CA ALA A 234 -11.84 -7.31 11.99
C ALA A 234 -13.35 -7.53 12.12
N GLY A 235 -14.06 -7.60 10.98
CA GLY A 235 -15.52 -7.77 10.99
C GLY A 235 -15.93 -9.13 11.52
N VAL A 236 -16.91 -9.16 12.43
CA VAL A 236 -17.45 -10.39 13.04
C VAL A 236 -18.90 -10.57 12.65
N PHE A 237 -19.23 -11.73 12.08
CA PHE A 237 -20.56 -12.07 11.59
C PHE A 237 -20.94 -13.46 12.11
N THR A 238 -22.19 -13.66 12.54
CA THR A 238 -22.71 -15.00 12.87
C THR A 238 -23.69 -15.47 11.80
N PHE A 239 -23.57 -16.73 11.37
CA PHE A 239 -24.57 -17.34 10.50
C PHE A 239 -25.89 -17.51 11.26
N ALA A 240 -26.97 -17.01 10.69
CA ALA A 240 -28.31 -17.05 11.27
C ALA A 240 -28.87 -18.46 11.32
N ASP A 241 -28.38 -19.37 10.46
CA ASP A 241 -28.72 -20.81 10.42
C ASP A 241 -30.21 -21.13 10.61
N GLY A 242 -31.07 -20.33 9.98
CA GLY A 242 -32.53 -20.44 10.01
C GLY A 242 -33.22 -19.78 11.21
N ARG A 243 -32.46 -19.28 12.19
CA ARG A 243 -32.95 -18.48 13.31
C ARG A 243 -33.21 -17.03 12.87
N THR A 244 -34.12 -16.36 13.57
CA THR A 244 -34.50 -14.97 13.31
C THR A 244 -34.36 -14.12 14.58
N GLY A 245 -34.18 -12.81 14.41
CA GLY A 245 -33.98 -11.88 15.53
C GLY A 245 -32.52 -11.80 16.02
N PRO A 246 -32.27 -11.29 17.25
CA PRO A 246 -30.93 -11.14 17.78
C PRO A 246 -30.25 -12.49 18.03
N ILE A 247 -29.26 -12.84 17.20
CA ILE A 247 -28.51 -14.08 17.27
C ILE A 247 -27.31 -13.95 18.21
N ASP A 248 -27.09 -14.95 19.05
CA ASP A 248 -25.91 -15.03 19.91
C ASP A 248 -24.67 -15.42 19.09
N TYR A 249 -23.53 -14.84 19.45
CA TYR A 249 -22.24 -15.36 19.04
C TYR A 249 -22.07 -16.77 19.60
N PRO A 250 -21.71 -17.79 18.80
CA PRO A 250 -21.59 -19.17 19.30
C PRO A 250 -20.39 -19.33 20.24
N ALA A 251 -20.54 -20.17 21.26
CA ALA A 251 -19.49 -20.47 22.24
C ALA A 251 -18.97 -21.90 22.04
N PHE A 252 -18.43 -22.18 20.85
CA PHE A 252 -17.77 -23.43 20.48
C PHE A 252 -18.65 -24.68 20.62
N PHE A 253 -18.72 -25.28 21.82
CA PHE A 253 -19.57 -26.44 22.12
C PHE A 253 -21.06 -26.13 22.25
N THR A 254 -21.42 -24.84 22.29
CA THR A 254 -22.80 -24.38 22.44
C THR A 254 -23.15 -23.39 21.36
N ARG A 255 -24.40 -23.45 20.90
CA ARG A 255 -24.94 -22.55 19.87
C ARG A 255 -25.06 -21.12 20.36
N ASP A 256 -25.32 -20.93 21.65
CA ASP A 256 -25.60 -19.63 22.25
C ASP A 256 -24.66 -19.36 23.42
N SER A 257 -23.90 -18.27 23.34
CA SER A 257 -22.96 -17.86 24.39
C SER A 257 -23.61 -17.06 25.52
N GLY A 258 -24.77 -16.45 25.27
CA GLY A 258 -25.33 -15.36 26.07
C GLY A 258 -24.85 -13.97 25.63
N VAL A 259 -23.99 -13.87 24.62
CA VAL A 259 -23.46 -12.61 24.07
C VAL A 259 -23.95 -12.46 22.63
N LYS A 260 -24.54 -11.30 22.31
CA LYS A 260 -25.07 -11.03 20.96
C LYS A 260 -23.93 -10.84 19.95
N SER A 261 -24.13 -11.39 18.76
CA SER A 261 -23.18 -11.18 17.67
C SER A 261 -23.24 -9.75 17.14
N PRO A 262 -22.11 -9.12 16.79
CA PRO A 262 -22.10 -7.76 16.24
C PRO A 262 -22.91 -7.63 14.95
N MET A 263 -22.80 -8.63 14.07
CA MET A 263 -23.52 -8.69 12.80
C MET A 263 -23.97 -10.13 12.50
N VAL A 264 -25.02 -10.27 11.69
CA VAL A 264 -25.60 -11.57 11.33
C VAL A 264 -25.68 -11.68 9.82
N VAL A 265 -25.36 -12.85 9.29
CA VAL A 265 -25.48 -13.20 7.86
C VAL A 265 -26.38 -14.42 7.71
N GLN A 266 -27.18 -14.47 6.65
CA GLN A 266 -28.18 -15.53 6.48
C GLN A 266 -27.56 -16.83 5.97
N ASN A 267 -26.61 -16.74 5.05
CA ASN A 267 -26.10 -17.90 4.31
C ASN A 267 -24.71 -17.64 3.70
N ALA A 268 -24.18 -18.66 3.03
CA ALA A 268 -22.87 -18.60 2.38
C ALA A 268 -22.78 -17.55 1.25
N GLU A 269 -23.88 -17.25 0.56
CA GLU A 269 -23.93 -16.25 -0.52
C GLU A 269 -23.70 -14.83 0.03
N GLU A 270 -24.38 -14.46 1.13
CA GLU A 270 -24.16 -13.18 1.78
C GLU A 270 -22.73 -13.05 2.32
N ALA A 271 -22.22 -14.10 2.95
CA ALA A 271 -20.84 -14.13 3.45
C ALA A 271 -19.83 -13.95 2.29
N ALA A 272 -20.03 -14.64 1.17
CA ALA A 272 -19.20 -14.50 -0.02
C ALA A 272 -19.29 -13.09 -0.64
N ALA A 273 -20.47 -12.49 -0.69
CA ALA A 273 -20.66 -11.14 -1.18
C ALA A 273 -19.94 -10.09 -0.31
N ILE A 274 -19.95 -10.25 1.02
CA ILE A 274 -19.19 -9.40 1.95
C ILE A 274 -17.69 -9.53 1.70
N ILE A 275 -17.19 -10.76 1.51
CA ILE A 275 -15.79 -11.03 1.20
C ILE A 275 -15.41 -10.43 -0.15
N TYR A 276 -16.26 -10.57 -1.17
CA TYR A 276 -16.04 -9.98 -2.50
C TYR A 276 -16.02 -8.44 -2.43
N ALA A 277 -16.93 -7.83 -1.67
CA ALA A 277 -16.98 -6.39 -1.49
C ALA A 277 -15.76 -5.82 -0.74
N GLN A 278 -15.08 -6.62 0.10
CA GLN A 278 -13.85 -6.20 0.78
C GLN A 278 -12.74 -5.81 -0.21
N ASP A 279 -12.69 -6.44 -1.40
CA ASP A 279 -11.69 -6.14 -2.43
C ASP A 279 -11.79 -4.67 -2.90
N PHE A 280 -12.98 -4.04 -2.82
CA PHE A 280 -13.17 -2.60 -3.13
C PHE A 280 -12.43 -1.67 -2.17
N PHE A 281 -12.48 -1.96 -0.87
CA PHE A 281 -11.89 -1.10 0.16
C PHE A 281 -10.38 -1.29 0.32
N ARG A 282 -9.80 -2.31 -0.33
CA ARG A 282 -8.38 -2.71 -0.20
C ARG A 282 -7.94 -2.82 1.27
N SER A 283 -8.86 -3.23 2.15
CA SER A 283 -8.60 -3.35 3.59
C SER A 283 -7.61 -4.50 3.84
N ALA A 284 -6.73 -4.30 4.83
CA ALA A 284 -5.82 -5.35 5.27
C ALA A 284 -6.45 -6.33 6.28
N SER A 285 -7.63 -6.02 6.85
CA SER A 285 -8.25 -6.89 7.85
C SER A 285 -8.97 -8.10 7.23
N GLY A 286 -9.05 -9.19 7.97
CA GLY A 286 -9.87 -10.36 7.67
C GLY A 286 -11.26 -10.28 8.31
N PHE A 287 -12.04 -11.33 8.07
CA PHE A 287 -13.36 -11.48 8.67
C PHE A 287 -13.43 -12.74 9.51
N HIS A 288 -14.20 -12.68 10.58
CA HIS A 288 -14.59 -13.86 11.32
C HIS A 288 -16.07 -14.15 11.09
N PHE A 289 -16.35 -15.27 10.43
CA PHE A 289 -17.71 -15.80 10.26
C PHE A 289 -17.93 -16.93 11.27
N ALA A 290 -18.66 -16.63 12.33
CA ALA A 290 -18.99 -17.57 13.39
C ALA A 290 -20.15 -18.48 12.96
N ASN A 291 -19.89 -19.77 12.82
CA ASN A 291 -20.84 -20.80 12.42
C ASN A 291 -21.25 -21.65 13.64
N PRO A 292 -22.49 -21.54 14.13
CA PRO A 292 -22.98 -22.33 15.26
C PRO A 292 -22.80 -23.83 15.05
N ILE A 293 -22.47 -24.56 16.13
CA ILE A 293 -22.46 -26.03 16.11
C ILE A 293 -23.86 -26.56 15.72
N PRO A 294 -23.98 -27.66 14.95
CA PRO A 294 -25.29 -28.25 14.67
C PRO A 294 -26.05 -28.58 15.96
N GLU A 295 -27.38 -28.41 15.93
CA GLU A 295 -28.24 -28.50 17.11
C GLU A 295 -28.13 -29.85 17.82
N GLU A 296 -28.07 -30.92 17.06
CA GLU A 296 -27.97 -32.29 17.54
C GLU A 296 -26.64 -32.61 18.26
N PHE A 297 -25.62 -31.78 18.06
CA PHE A 297 -24.30 -31.93 18.69
C PHE A 297 -24.01 -30.83 19.73
N SER A 298 -24.91 -29.85 19.90
CA SER A 298 -24.77 -28.81 20.91
C SER A 298 -24.88 -29.39 22.31
N LEU A 299 -23.92 -29.09 23.18
CA LEU A 299 -23.96 -29.55 24.57
C LEU A 299 -24.89 -28.66 25.41
N PRO A 300 -25.49 -29.19 26.50
CA PRO A 300 -26.23 -28.36 27.44
C PRO A 300 -25.31 -27.31 28.07
N LYS A 301 -25.64 -26.03 27.89
CA LYS A 301 -24.81 -24.90 28.34
C LYS A 301 -24.41 -25.00 29.82
N SER A 302 -25.37 -25.31 30.69
CA SER A 302 -25.11 -25.42 32.14
C SER A 302 -24.15 -26.57 32.52
N GLU A 303 -24.06 -27.62 31.71
CA GLU A 303 -23.16 -28.75 31.97
C GLU A 303 -21.75 -28.45 31.49
N ILE A 304 -21.63 -27.90 30.28
CA ILE A 304 -20.31 -27.58 29.71
C ILE A 304 -19.66 -26.38 30.39
N ASP A 305 -20.44 -25.37 30.82
CA ASP A 305 -19.91 -24.22 31.56
C ASP A 305 -19.27 -24.67 32.88
N LYS A 306 -19.90 -25.60 33.61
CA LYS A 306 -19.31 -26.19 34.84
C LYS A 306 -17.99 -26.90 34.56
N ALA A 307 -17.94 -27.69 33.49
CA ALA A 307 -16.70 -28.39 33.11
C ALA A 307 -15.59 -27.42 32.69
N ILE A 308 -15.93 -26.35 31.98
CA ILE A 308 -15.01 -25.29 31.58
C ILE A 308 -14.48 -24.55 32.81
N ASP A 309 -15.36 -24.13 33.71
CA ASP A 309 -14.99 -23.37 34.91
C ASP A 309 -14.03 -24.18 35.78
N GLN A 310 -14.34 -25.46 35.98
CA GLN A 310 -13.45 -26.37 36.70
C GLN A 310 -12.10 -26.54 35.99
N ALA A 311 -12.09 -26.75 34.67
CA ALA A 311 -10.84 -26.92 33.92
C ALA A 311 -9.96 -25.66 33.94
N VAL A 312 -10.57 -24.47 33.84
CA VAL A 312 -9.85 -23.18 33.90
C VAL A 312 -9.28 -22.95 35.30
N GLN A 313 -10.05 -23.26 36.35
CA GLN A 313 -9.57 -23.17 37.73
C GLN A 313 -8.38 -24.12 37.97
N GLU A 314 -8.52 -25.39 37.61
CA GLU A 314 -7.45 -26.38 37.78
C GLU A 314 -6.19 -26.02 36.97
N ALA A 315 -6.35 -25.43 35.78
CA ALA A 315 -5.23 -24.95 34.97
C ALA A 315 -4.44 -23.85 35.69
N ALA A 316 -5.15 -22.88 36.30
CA ALA A 316 -4.55 -21.80 37.06
C ALA A 316 -3.85 -22.30 38.33
N GLU A 317 -4.48 -23.20 39.08
CA GLU A 317 -3.90 -23.81 40.29
C GLU A 317 -2.62 -24.61 39.99
N GLN A 318 -2.56 -25.27 38.84
CA GLN A 318 -1.41 -26.07 38.39
C GLN A 318 -0.37 -25.26 37.61
N GLY A 319 -0.57 -23.95 37.42
CA GLY A 319 0.39 -23.05 36.77
C GLY A 319 0.50 -23.22 35.25
N PHE A 320 -0.54 -23.73 34.58
CA PHE A 320 -0.57 -23.79 33.12
C PHE A 320 -0.87 -22.40 32.54
N HIS A 321 0.09 -21.82 31.82
CA HIS A 321 0.00 -20.48 31.23
C HIS A 321 0.49 -20.46 29.78
N GLY A 322 0.06 -19.45 29.01
CA GLY A 322 0.50 -19.26 27.63
C GLY A 322 0.20 -20.46 26.75
N HIS A 323 1.18 -20.93 25.97
CA HIS A 323 0.93 -21.94 24.94
C HIS A 323 0.54 -23.33 25.46
N SER A 324 0.84 -23.65 26.74
CA SER A 324 0.51 -24.93 27.39
C SER A 324 -0.90 -24.96 28.01
N ASN A 325 -1.56 -23.80 28.13
CA ASN A 325 -2.87 -23.67 28.76
C ASN A 325 -3.99 -24.37 27.97
N THR A 326 -4.12 -24.04 26.68
CA THR A 326 -5.17 -24.59 25.81
C THR A 326 -5.19 -26.12 25.71
N PRO A 327 -4.05 -26.83 25.50
CA PRO A 327 -4.05 -28.29 25.48
C PRO A 327 -4.51 -28.92 26.79
N PHE A 328 -4.11 -28.36 27.94
CA PHE A 328 -4.55 -28.84 29.26
C PHE A 328 -6.06 -28.69 29.43
N ILE A 329 -6.60 -27.49 29.18
CA ILE A 329 -8.04 -27.21 29.35
C ILE A 329 -8.88 -28.15 28.47
N LEU A 330 -8.51 -28.34 27.20
CA LEU A 330 -9.27 -29.22 26.30
C LEU A 330 -9.22 -30.69 26.73
N ALA A 331 -8.07 -31.18 27.19
CA ALA A 331 -7.94 -32.52 27.73
C ALA A 331 -8.82 -32.70 28.98
N ARG A 332 -8.83 -31.69 29.87
CA ARG A 332 -9.61 -31.74 31.09
C ARG A 332 -11.12 -31.68 30.84
N ILE A 333 -11.57 -30.83 29.92
CA ILE A 333 -12.98 -30.79 29.49
C ILE A 333 -13.42 -32.15 28.91
N LYS A 334 -12.55 -32.83 28.15
CA LYS A 334 -12.83 -34.18 27.64
C LYS A 334 -13.09 -35.19 28.77
N GLU A 335 -12.26 -35.17 29.81
CA GLU A 335 -12.45 -36.03 30.99
C GLU A 335 -13.76 -35.71 31.72
N LEU A 336 -13.99 -34.43 32.02
CA LEU A 336 -15.17 -33.97 32.77
C LEU A 336 -16.49 -34.23 32.03
N THR A 337 -16.47 -34.19 30.70
CA THR A 337 -17.64 -34.48 29.85
C THR A 337 -17.73 -35.95 29.42
N LYS A 338 -16.89 -36.85 29.97
CA LYS A 338 -16.84 -38.28 29.64
C LYS A 338 -16.73 -38.56 28.14
N GLY A 339 -16.03 -37.68 27.42
CA GLY A 339 -15.81 -37.78 25.96
C GLY A 339 -16.85 -37.09 25.08
N ASN A 340 -17.99 -36.61 25.62
CA ASN A 340 -19.03 -35.95 24.81
C ASN A 340 -18.51 -34.70 24.08
N SER A 341 -17.58 -33.95 24.70
CA SER A 341 -16.94 -32.80 24.05
C SER A 341 -16.13 -33.17 22.80
N THR A 342 -15.63 -34.40 22.68
CA THR A 342 -14.87 -34.85 21.51
C THR A 342 -15.78 -35.04 20.29
N ALA A 343 -16.97 -35.61 20.49
CA ALA A 343 -17.97 -35.77 19.45
C ALA A 343 -18.49 -34.40 18.97
N ALA A 344 -18.83 -33.51 19.91
CA ALA A 344 -19.23 -32.13 19.59
C ALA A 344 -18.13 -31.36 18.85
N ASN A 345 -16.87 -31.47 19.29
CA ASN A 345 -15.73 -30.84 18.62
C ASN A 345 -15.56 -31.35 17.18
N ARG A 346 -15.71 -32.65 16.96
CA ARG A 346 -15.63 -33.20 15.60
C ARG A 346 -16.74 -32.65 14.71
N ALA A 347 -17.98 -32.67 15.18
CA ALA A 347 -19.14 -32.21 14.43
C ALA A 347 -19.06 -30.72 14.08
N LEU A 348 -18.61 -29.87 15.02
CA LEU A 348 -18.46 -28.44 14.75
C LEU A 348 -17.36 -28.19 13.71
N ILE A 349 -16.23 -28.92 13.75
CA ILE A 349 -15.15 -28.74 12.77
C ILE A 349 -15.65 -29.13 11.37
N GLU A 350 -16.30 -30.29 11.23
CA GLU A 350 -16.86 -30.75 9.96
C GLU A 350 -17.91 -29.74 9.42
N SER A 351 -18.78 -29.21 10.29
CA SER A 351 -19.75 -28.16 9.94
C SER A 351 -19.07 -26.88 9.44
N ASN A 352 -18.03 -26.42 10.12
CA ASN A 352 -17.30 -25.20 9.75
C ASN A 352 -16.55 -25.36 8.42
N VAL A 353 -15.91 -26.51 8.19
CA VAL A 353 -15.22 -26.80 6.93
C VAL A 353 -16.21 -26.92 5.77
N LYS A 354 -17.39 -27.50 6.01
CA LYS A 354 -18.48 -27.51 5.04
C LYS A 354 -18.95 -26.09 4.71
N MET A 355 -19.23 -25.26 5.71
CA MET A 355 -19.66 -23.86 5.52
C MET A 355 -18.58 -23.03 4.82
N ALA A 356 -17.30 -23.18 5.21
CA ALA A 356 -16.18 -22.54 4.55
C ALA A 356 -16.11 -22.91 3.06
N THR A 357 -16.33 -24.19 2.74
CA THR A 357 -16.39 -24.64 1.35
C THR A 357 -17.54 -23.99 0.58
N GLN A 358 -18.73 -23.92 1.17
CA GLN A 358 -19.88 -23.27 0.53
C GLN A 358 -19.60 -21.78 0.26
N VAL A 359 -19.01 -21.07 1.21
CA VAL A 359 -18.59 -19.66 1.03
C VAL A 359 -17.53 -19.54 -0.07
N ALA A 360 -16.56 -20.44 -0.13
CA ALA A 360 -15.53 -20.44 -1.19
C ALA A 360 -16.12 -20.68 -2.58
N VAL A 361 -17.12 -21.57 -2.70
CA VAL A 361 -17.84 -21.84 -3.94
C VAL A 361 -18.62 -20.61 -4.41
N GLU A 362 -19.36 -19.95 -3.51
CA GLU A 362 -20.09 -18.73 -3.86
C GLU A 362 -19.14 -17.57 -4.21
N LEU A 363 -18.02 -17.43 -3.50
CA LEU A 363 -17.01 -16.42 -3.82
C LEU A 363 -16.37 -16.67 -5.20
N SER A 364 -16.07 -17.92 -5.53
CA SER A 364 -15.58 -18.34 -6.85
C SER A 364 -16.60 -18.02 -7.95
N ARG A 365 -17.89 -18.26 -7.68
CA ARG A 365 -18.98 -17.91 -8.60
C ARG A 365 -19.02 -16.41 -8.88
N LEU A 366 -18.97 -15.57 -7.84
CA LEU A 366 -18.99 -14.11 -7.99
C LEU A 366 -17.82 -13.60 -8.85
N ARG A 367 -16.60 -14.09 -8.61
CA ARG A 367 -15.41 -13.69 -9.37
C ARG A 367 -15.43 -14.18 -10.83
N THR A 368 -15.91 -15.41 -11.06
CA THR A 368 -16.00 -15.98 -12.41
C THR A 368 -17.17 -15.44 -13.24
N ASP A 369 -18.30 -15.09 -12.62
CA ASP A 369 -19.45 -14.49 -13.32
C ASP A 369 -19.12 -13.08 -13.82
N GLU A 370 -18.34 -12.29 -13.09
CA GLU A 370 -17.78 -11.02 -13.57
C GLU A 370 -16.93 -11.24 -14.84
N SER A 371 -16.02 -12.22 -14.80
CA SER A 371 -15.18 -12.61 -15.93
C SER A 371 -15.97 -13.11 -17.15
N LYS A 372 -17.06 -13.87 -16.95
CA LYS A 372 -17.93 -14.36 -18.04
C LYS A 372 -18.84 -13.27 -18.60
N ARG A 373 -19.34 -12.35 -17.77
CA ARG A 373 -20.16 -11.21 -18.20
C ARG A 373 -19.32 -10.30 -19.10
N TRP A 374 -18.04 -10.16 -18.78
CA TRP A 374 -17.04 -9.55 -19.64
C TRP A 374 -16.85 -10.29 -20.98
N GLU A 375 -16.60 -11.60 -20.96
CA GLU A 375 -16.43 -12.42 -22.18
C GLU A 375 -17.67 -12.49 -23.09
N ASN A 376 -18.87 -12.54 -22.51
CA ASN A 376 -20.12 -12.56 -23.28
C ASN A 376 -20.43 -11.20 -23.89
N THR A 377 -20.13 -10.10 -23.19
CA THR A 377 -20.20 -8.74 -23.76
C THR A 377 -19.24 -8.62 -24.94
N SER A 378 -18.04 -9.20 -24.80
CA SER A 378 -17.02 -9.27 -25.86
C SER A 378 -17.45 -10.12 -27.07
N LYS A 379 -18.16 -11.24 -26.86
CA LYS A 379 -18.70 -12.09 -27.94
C LYS A 379 -19.93 -11.51 -28.65
N VAL A 380 -20.75 -10.72 -27.94
CA VAL A 380 -21.90 -10.00 -28.55
C VAL A 380 -21.40 -8.84 -29.42
N LEU A 381 -20.32 -8.16 -29.02
CA LEU A 381 -19.61 -7.17 -29.84
C LEU A 381 -19.01 -7.80 -31.11
N ALA A 382 -18.45 -9.01 -31.03
CA ALA A 382 -17.86 -9.71 -32.18
C ALA A 382 -18.88 -10.26 -33.21
N ARG A 383 -20.16 -10.41 -32.84
CA ARG A 383 -21.23 -10.87 -33.75
C ARG A 383 -21.95 -9.75 -34.51
N SER A 384 -21.76 -8.49 -34.11
CA SER A 384 -22.39 -7.34 -34.78
C SER A 384 -21.53 -6.76 -35.92
N SER A 385 -20.34 -7.31 -36.14
CA SER A 385 -19.43 -6.93 -37.24
C SER A 385 -19.53 -7.88 -38.43
N SER A 386 -20.72 -8.02 -39.02
CA SER A 386 -20.88 -8.57 -40.37
C SER A 386 -21.73 -7.67 -41.25
N THR A 387 -21.02 -6.94 -42.12
CA THR A 387 -21.46 -6.37 -43.40
C THR A 387 -22.67 -5.45 -43.42
N ALA A 388 -22.42 -4.13 -43.37
CA ALA A 388 -23.27 -3.15 -44.05
C ALA A 388 -22.40 -2.17 -44.84
N ASN A 389 -22.73 -2.07 -46.12
CA ASN A 389 -22.02 -1.40 -47.21
C ASN A 389 -21.74 0.08 -46.96
N ILE A 390 -20.53 0.51 -47.31
CA ILE A 390 -20.16 1.89 -47.57
C ILE A 390 -20.85 2.31 -48.88
N ASN A 391 -21.79 3.25 -48.82
CA ASN A 391 -22.20 4.05 -49.97
C ASN A 391 -22.57 5.48 -49.55
N LYS A 392 -21.74 6.42 -50.05
CA LYS A 392 -22.01 7.80 -50.49
C LYS A 392 -22.92 8.69 -49.62
N ILE A 393 -22.32 9.75 -49.06
CA ILE A 393 -23.03 11.00 -48.71
C ILE A 393 -22.42 12.17 -49.49
N ASP A 394 -23.34 13.00 -49.95
CA ASP A 394 -23.40 14.12 -50.89
C ASP A 394 -22.47 15.31 -50.56
N PRO A 395 -21.81 15.94 -51.56
CA PRO A 395 -21.02 17.17 -51.37
C PRO A 395 -21.92 18.41 -51.47
N ASN A 396 -22.59 18.79 -50.38
CA ASN A 396 -23.14 20.16 -50.24
C ASN A 396 -23.58 20.43 -48.80
N HIS A 397 -22.68 20.96 -47.97
CA HIS A 397 -23.05 21.95 -46.96
C HIS A 397 -21.82 22.81 -46.59
N PRO A 398 -21.99 24.12 -46.38
CA PRO A 398 -20.92 25.10 -46.43
C PRO A 398 -20.12 25.13 -45.13
N SER A 399 -18.81 25.18 -45.30
CA SER A 399 -17.79 25.42 -44.30
C SER A 399 -17.96 26.79 -43.64
N LEU A 400 -18.17 26.80 -42.32
CA LEU A 400 -17.87 27.96 -41.48
C LEU A 400 -16.37 27.92 -41.16
N GLU A 401 -15.62 28.74 -41.89
CA GLU A 401 -14.21 29.04 -41.60
C GLU A 401 -14.10 29.70 -40.22
N LEU A 402 -13.51 28.99 -39.26
CA LEU A 402 -12.80 29.64 -38.16
C LEU A 402 -11.32 29.66 -38.53
N SER A 403 -10.82 30.88 -38.70
CA SER A 403 -9.43 31.24 -38.91
C SER A 403 -8.49 30.49 -37.97
N SER A 404 -7.65 29.64 -38.54
CA SER A 404 -6.50 29.04 -37.87
C SER A 404 -5.49 30.14 -37.52
N SER A 405 -5.57 30.63 -36.28
CA SER A 405 -4.48 31.41 -35.71
C SER A 405 -3.24 30.51 -35.64
N SER A 406 -2.23 30.85 -36.42
CA SER A 406 -0.92 30.24 -36.48
C SER A 406 -0.28 30.12 -35.10
N VAL A 407 -0.37 28.95 -34.47
CA VAL A 407 0.41 28.62 -33.28
C VAL A 407 1.80 28.20 -33.73
N SER A 408 2.77 29.01 -33.32
CA SER A 408 4.22 28.87 -33.52
C SER A 408 4.74 27.44 -33.30
N THR A 409 5.53 26.95 -34.25
CA THR A 409 6.23 25.64 -34.30
C THR A 409 7.43 25.52 -33.35
N SER A 410 7.47 26.30 -32.27
CA SER A 410 8.55 26.31 -31.29
C SER A 410 8.45 25.09 -30.35
N LYS A 411 9.51 24.29 -30.26
CA LYS A 411 9.58 23.12 -29.37
C LYS A 411 9.45 23.52 -27.88
N PRO A 412 8.78 22.70 -27.05
CA PRO A 412 8.49 23.07 -25.67
C PRO A 412 9.73 23.04 -24.76
N SER A 413 9.77 24.01 -23.85
CA SER A 413 10.78 24.14 -22.79
C SER A 413 10.45 23.30 -21.56
N ILE A 414 9.17 23.14 -21.30
CA ILE A 414 8.60 22.42 -20.17
C ILE A 414 7.61 21.41 -20.74
N ILE A 415 7.73 20.17 -20.30
CA ILE A 415 6.79 19.11 -20.65
C ILE A 415 6.19 18.58 -19.36
N VAL A 416 4.86 18.49 -19.31
CA VAL A 416 4.14 17.86 -18.22
C VAL A 416 3.63 16.51 -18.70
N VAL A 417 3.95 15.43 -18.00
CA VAL A 417 3.46 14.08 -18.24
C VAL A 417 2.53 13.72 -17.09
N GLY A 418 1.23 13.87 -17.30
CA GLY A 418 0.29 13.75 -16.20
C GLY A 418 -1.16 13.72 -16.61
N SER A 419 -1.99 13.61 -15.59
CA SER A 419 -3.45 13.47 -15.71
C SER A 419 -4.14 14.74 -16.19
N ILE A 420 -5.24 14.54 -16.92
CA ILE A 420 -6.26 15.53 -17.20
C ILE A 420 -7.62 14.89 -16.96
N ALA A 421 -8.55 15.61 -16.35
CA ALA A 421 -9.87 15.11 -16.00
C ALA A 421 -10.95 16.17 -16.18
N ILE A 422 -12.20 15.73 -16.30
CA ILE A 422 -13.35 16.61 -16.07
C ILE A 422 -13.68 16.57 -14.58
N ASP A 423 -13.61 17.73 -13.93
CA ASP A 423 -14.00 17.92 -12.54
C ASP A 423 -15.45 18.41 -12.48
N LEU A 424 -16.27 17.78 -11.64
CA LEU A 424 -17.65 18.13 -11.36
C LEU A 424 -17.79 18.48 -9.88
N ALA A 425 -18.06 19.75 -9.58
CA ALA A 425 -18.35 20.21 -8.22
C ALA A 425 -19.87 20.32 -8.05
N CYS A 426 -20.42 19.53 -7.14
CA CYS A 426 -21.85 19.45 -6.81
C CYS A 426 -22.10 20.11 -5.45
N ASP A 427 -22.43 21.40 -5.45
CA ASP A 427 -22.66 22.17 -4.22
C ASP A 427 -24.11 22.03 -3.76
N TYR A 428 -24.32 21.52 -2.55
CA TYR A 428 -25.65 21.38 -1.96
C TYR A 428 -26.36 22.73 -1.75
N THR A 429 -27.61 22.82 -2.21
CA THR A 429 -28.43 24.03 -2.11
C THR A 429 -29.76 23.74 -1.39
N PRO A 430 -29.84 23.93 -0.07
CA PRO A 430 -31.08 23.69 0.66
C PRO A 430 -32.16 24.71 0.25
N ARG A 431 -33.30 24.22 -0.24
CA ARG A 431 -34.50 25.05 -0.51
C ARG A 431 -35.37 25.07 0.74
N THR A 432 -35.12 26.01 1.65
CA THR A 432 -36.09 26.77 2.49
C THR A 432 -35.43 27.28 3.76
N THR A 433 -35.77 28.50 4.15
CA THR A 433 -35.49 29.15 5.43
C THR A 433 -36.26 28.50 6.60
N GLN A 434 -36.39 27.17 6.60
CA GLN A 434 -36.94 26.44 7.74
C GLN A 434 -35.78 25.97 8.62
N SER A 435 -35.90 26.33 9.89
CA SER A 435 -34.94 26.22 10.99
C SER A 435 -34.67 24.77 11.43
N THR A 436 -34.27 23.89 10.51
CA THR A 436 -33.65 22.60 10.82
C THR A 436 -32.31 22.55 10.11
N GLY A 437 -31.23 22.85 10.84
CA GLY A 437 -29.88 23.14 10.34
C GLY A 437 -29.12 21.99 9.69
N ALA A 438 -29.70 21.30 8.71
CA ALA A 438 -28.95 20.37 7.86
C ALA A 438 -28.16 21.18 6.82
N SER A 439 -26.88 21.46 7.11
CA SER A 439 -25.94 22.03 6.13
C SER A 439 -25.42 20.99 5.14
N SER A 440 -25.72 19.69 5.33
CA SER A 440 -25.13 18.58 4.56
C SER A 440 -26.17 17.86 3.69
N PRO A 441 -25.77 17.28 2.53
CA PRO A 441 -26.64 16.45 1.70
C PRO A 441 -27.24 15.28 2.49
N GLN A 442 -28.50 14.96 2.21
CA GLN A 442 -29.17 13.79 2.79
C GLN A 442 -28.78 12.50 2.03
N MET A 443 -28.38 11.47 2.78
CA MET A 443 -28.05 10.16 2.21
C MET A 443 -29.29 9.44 1.67
N HIS A 444 -29.10 8.58 0.68
CA HIS A 444 -30.15 7.74 0.07
C HIS A 444 -31.32 8.51 -0.58
N THR A 445 -31.12 9.77 -0.95
CA THR A 445 -32.10 10.58 -1.69
C THR A 445 -31.43 11.52 -2.71
N SER A 446 -32.21 12.13 -3.60
CA SER A 446 -31.73 13.15 -4.54
C SER A 446 -31.66 14.50 -3.85
N ASN A 447 -30.48 15.12 -3.86
CA ASN A 447 -30.22 16.42 -3.25
C ASN A 447 -30.29 17.52 -4.31
N ILE A 448 -30.89 18.66 -3.96
CA ILE A 448 -30.90 19.84 -4.83
C ILE A 448 -29.51 20.47 -4.76
N ALA A 449 -28.81 20.55 -5.89
CA ALA A 449 -27.45 21.06 -5.95
C ALA A 449 -27.22 21.99 -7.14
N LYS A 450 -26.20 22.85 -7.05
CA LYS A 450 -25.60 23.52 -8.20
C LYS A 450 -24.40 22.70 -8.66
N ILE A 451 -24.41 22.27 -9.92
CA ILE A 451 -23.33 21.48 -10.50
C ILE A 451 -22.52 22.36 -11.43
N GLN A 452 -21.22 22.44 -11.19
CA GLN A 452 -20.26 23.13 -12.04
C GLN A 452 -19.28 22.12 -12.63
N SER A 453 -18.91 22.32 -13.90
CA SER A 453 -17.94 21.49 -14.59
C SER A 453 -16.72 22.33 -14.98
N SER A 454 -15.54 21.80 -14.71
CA SER A 454 -14.25 22.38 -15.07
C SER A 454 -13.30 21.31 -15.57
N ILE A 455 -12.17 21.72 -16.17
CA ILE A 455 -11.06 20.80 -16.43
C ILE A 455 -10.14 20.82 -15.22
N GLY A 456 -9.78 19.64 -14.73
CA GLY A 456 -8.82 19.45 -13.66
C GLY A 456 -7.83 18.33 -14.00
N GLY A 457 -7.30 17.71 -12.94
CA GLY A 457 -6.19 16.77 -13.00
C GLY A 457 -4.84 17.47 -12.77
N VAL A 458 -3.97 16.80 -12.02
CA VAL A 458 -2.68 17.37 -11.57
C VAL A 458 -1.80 17.77 -12.74
N GLY A 459 -1.73 16.94 -13.79
CA GLY A 459 -0.96 17.26 -15.00
C GLY A 459 -1.48 18.53 -15.70
N TYR A 460 -2.80 18.66 -15.84
CA TYR A 460 -3.41 19.86 -16.41
C TYR A 460 -3.21 21.11 -15.55
N ASN A 461 -3.36 21.02 -14.24
CA ASN A 461 -3.17 22.17 -13.34
C ASN A 461 -1.72 22.67 -13.37
N VAL A 462 -0.74 21.75 -13.32
CA VAL A 462 0.69 22.11 -13.47
C VAL A 462 0.96 22.74 -14.83
N LEU A 463 0.43 22.14 -15.92
CA LEU A 463 0.54 22.68 -17.28
C LEU A 463 0.01 24.11 -17.34
N ARG A 464 -1.21 24.34 -16.82
CA ARG A 464 -1.91 25.63 -16.93
C ARG A 464 -1.19 26.71 -16.14
N ALA A 465 -0.76 26.41 -14.91
CA ALA A 465 0.02 27.33 -14.10
C ALA A 465 1.37 27.67 -14.74
N ALA A 466 2.07 26.67 -15.27
CA ALA A 466 3.30 26.88 -16.02
C ALA A 466 3.05 27.71 -17.29
N GLN A 467 1.99 27.44 -18.06
CA GLN A 467 1.66 28.17 -19.29
C GLN A 467 1.34 29.64 -19.00
N LEU A 468 0.47 29.92 -18.02
CA LEU A 468 0.07 31.28 -17.66
C LEU A 468 1.28 32.09 -17.18
N SER A 469 2.10 31.48 -16.32
CA SER A 469 3.29 32.14 -15.79
C SER A 469 4.48 32.13 -16.76
N SER A 470 4.47 31.35 -17.86
CA SER A 470 5.58 31.17 -18.81
C SER A 470 5.48 32.06 -20.07
N LYS A 471 6.64 32.38 -20.68
CA LYS A 471 6.76 32.90 -22.07
C LYS A 471 7.16 31.80 -23.04
N GLU A 472 7.74 30.71 -22.52
CA GLU A 472 8.21 29.59 -23.30
C GLU A 472 7.06 28.58 -23.51
N PRO A 473 7.05 27.83 -24.63
CA PRO A 473 5.99 26.86 -24.88
C PRO A 473 6.04 25.72 -23.85
N VAL A 474 4.86 25.30 -23.41
CA VAL A 474 4.63 24.20 -22.46
C VAL A 474 3.71 23.17 -23.13
N SER A 475 4.07 21.89 -23.08
CA SER A 475 3.26 20.80 -23.63
C SER A 475 2.76 19.86 -22.54
N LEU A 476 1.58 19.27 -22.74
CA LEU A 476 1.02 18.21 -21.90
C LEU A 476 0.99 16.89 -22.65
N TYR A 477 1.67 15.88 -22.11
CA TYR A 477 1.63 14.50 -22.59
C TYR A 477 0.64 13.74 -21.70
N THR A 478 -0.53 13.40 -22.24
CA THR A 478 -1.64 12.82 -21.48
C THR A 478 -2.52 11.91 -22.35
N PHE A 479 -3.53 11.31 -21.71
CA PHE A 479 -4.54 10.45 -22.32
C PHE A 479 -5.94 11.00 -22.13
N ILE A 480 -6.75 10.82 -23.17
CA ILE A 480 -8.21 10.90 -23.12
C ILE A 480 -8.78 9.74 -23.93
N ALA A 481 -10.01 9.32 -23.64
CA ALA A 481 -10.73 8.38 -24.48
C ALA A 481 -11.48 9.13 -25.59
N ASP A 482 -11.80 8.46 -26.70
CA ASP A 482 -12.76 8.96 -27.70
C ASP A 482 -14.21 8.84 -27.17
N ASP A 483 -14.48 9.55 -26.08
CA ASP A 483 -15.79 9.69 -25.44
C ASP A 483 -16.22 11.16 -25.33
N GLN A 484 -17.41 11.40 -24.76
CA GLN A 484 -17.95 12.75 -24.66
C GLN A 484 -17.11 13.66 -23.74
N ALA A 485 -16.56 13.11 -22.66
CA ALA A 485 -15.70 13.84 -21.74
C ALA A 485 -14.38 14.23 -22.43
N GLY A 486 -13.76 13.32 -23.16
CA GLY A 486 -12.53 13.56 -23.93
C GLY A 486 -12.72 14.62 -25.00
N LYS A 487 -13.84 14.60 -25.73
CA LYS A 487 -14.20 15.65 -26.69
C LYS A 487 -14.38 17.02 -26.04
N SER A 488 -15.01 17.05 -24.86
CA SER A 488 -15.22 18.28 -24.09
C SER A 488 -13.88 18.86 -23.62
N ILE A 489 -12.95 18.00 -23.18
CA ILE A 489 -11.58 18.40 -22.85
C ILE A 489 -10.89 19.01 -24.06
N LEU A 490 -10.86 18.32 -25.21
CA LEU A 490 -10.19 18.82 -26.42
C LEU A 490 -10.73 20.19 -26.85
N GLN A 491 -12.06 20.34 -26.90
CA GLN A 491 -12.69 21.59 -27.30
C GLN A 491 -12.31 22.74 -26.36
N SER A 492 -12.33 22.49 -25.05
CA SER A 492 -11.97 23.50 -24.06
C SER A 492 -10.48 23.86 -24.12
N LEU A 493 -9.58 22.88 -24.28
CA LEU A 493 -8.15 23.14 -24.47
C LEU A 493 -7.88 24.00 -25.72
N GLN A 494 -8.51 23.67 -26.84
CA GLN A 494 -8.40 24.44 -28.08
C GLN A 494 -8.92 25.87 -27.90
N SER A 495 -10.07 26.04 -27.23
CA SER A 495 -10.63 27.37 -26.93
C SER A 495 -9.73 28.23 -26.02
N ASN A 496 -8.90 27.58 -25.20
CA ASN A 496 -7.92 28.21 -24.31
C ASN A 496 -6.52 28.38 -24.95
N GLY A 497 -6.38 28.10 -26.25
CA GLY A 497 -5.14 28.22 -26.99
C GLY A 497 -4.05 27.21 -26.58
N LEU A 498 -4.45 26.07 -26.00
CA LEU A 498 -3.53 24.99 -25.63
C LEU A 498 -3.31 24.04 -26.83
N ASN A 499 -2.06 23.65 -27.03
CA ASN A 499 -1.71 22.68 -28.06
C ASN A 499 -2.26 21.29 -27.67
N THR A 500 -3.05 20.69 -28.57
CA THR A 500 -3.64 19.35 -28.39
C THR A 500 -2.91 18.25 -29.15
N ASP A 501 -1.90 18.56 -29.98
CA ASP A 501 -1.14 17.58 -30.78
C ASP A 501 -0.42 16.54 -29.93
N ASP A 502 -0.18 16.89 -28.66
CA ASP A 502 0.52 16.04 -27.72
C ASP A 502 -0.39 15.13 -26.88
N ILE A 503 -1.70 15.24 -27.05
CA ILE A 503 -2.70 14.44 -26.36
C ILE A 503 -2.96 13.15 -27.15
N THR A 504 -2.80 12.00 -26.50
CA THR A 504 -3.08 10.72 -27.13
C THR A 504 -4.54 10.35 -26.89
N ILE A 505 -5.32 10.24 -27.98
CA ILE A 505 -6.72 9.82 -27.96
C ILE A 505 -6.76 8.29 -28.04
N CYS A 506 -7.27 7.64 -27.01
CA CYS A 506 -7.45 6.21 -26.97
C CYS A 506 -8.74 5.79 -27.69
N SER A 507 -8.69 4.70 -28.46
CA SER A 507 -9.84 4.20 -29.22
C SER A 507 -11.05 3.90 -28.33
N LYS A 508 -12.26 4.03 -28.90
CA LYS A 508 -13.52 3.59 -28.28
C LYS A 508 -13.55 2.11 -27.91
N ASP A 509 -12.69 1.30 -28.54
CA ASP A 509 -12.62 -0.14 -28.29
C ASP A 509 -11.86 -0.49 -27.00
N THR A 510 -11.37 0.51 -26.26
CA THR A 510 -10.77 0.30 -24.93
C THR A 510 -11.79 0.58 -23.83
N ASP A 511 -11.79 -0.21 -22.75
CA ASP A 511 -12.72 0.00 -21.61
C ASP A 511 -12.38 1.22 -20.75
N TYR A 512 -11.30 1.92 -21.07
CA TYR A 512 -10.90 3.12 -20.37
C TYR A 512 -11.76 4.31 -20.80
N ARG A 513 -12.27 5.06 -19.83
CA ARG A 513 -12.99 6.31 -20.02
C ARG A 513 -12.09 7.50 -19.73
N THR A 514 -12.38 8.64 -20.35
CA THR A 514 -11.71 9.89 -19.98
C THR A 514 -11.91 10.15 -18.49
N ALA A 515 -10.82 10.52 -17.81
CA ALA A 515 -10.85 10.66 -16.37
C ALA A 515 -11.86 11.73 -15.91
N GLN A 516 -12.55 11.42 -14.83
CA GLN A 516 -13.58 12.26 -14.24
C GLN A 516 -13.45 12.26 -12.72
N TYR A 517 -13.66 13.43 -12.14
CA TYR A 517 -13.69 13.65 -10.69
C TYR A 517 -15.00 14.30 -10.32
N VAL A 518 -15.68 13.79 -9.31
CA VAL A 518 -16.95 14.34 -8.81
C VAL A 518 -16.78 14.63 -7.33
N ALA A 519 -16.92 15.89 -6.94
CA ALA A 519 -16.96 16.33 -5.55
C ALA A 519 -18.39 16.72 -5.18
N ILE A 520 -18.89 16.21 -4.06
CA ILE A 520 -20.17 16.62 -3.46
C ILE A 520 -19.85 17.43 -2.21
N ASN A 521 -20.30 18.67 -2.20
CA ASN A 521 -20.03 19.61 -1.12
C ASN A 521 -21.31 19.95 -0.35
N ASP A 522 -21.13 20.30 0.92
CA ASP A 522 -22.21 20.77 1.79
C ASP A 522 -22.59 22.23 1.48
N GLY A 523 -23.58 22.78 2.18
CA GLY A 523 -24.06 24.15 2.00
C GLY A 523 -23.05 25.24 2.39
N LYS A 524 -21.94 24.87 3.04
CA LYS A 524 -20.76 25.72 3.31
C LYS A 524 -19.63 25.50 2.31
N LYS A 525 -19.82 24.62 1.31
CA LYS A 525 -18.82 24.15 0.34
C LYS A 525 -17.74 23.24 0.92
N ASP A 526 -17.96 22.67 2.10
CA ASP A 526 -17.05 21.66 2.64
C ASP A 526 -17.26 20.34 1.90
N LEU A 527 -16.15 19.66 1.55
CA LEU A 527 -16.21 18.38 0.84
C LEU A 527 -16.87 17.30 1.72
N VAL A 528 -17.97 16.72 1.25
CA VAL A 528 -18.68 15.61 1.92
C VAL A 528 -18.19 14.27 1.40
N VAL A 529 -18.16 14.11 0.08
CA VAL A 529 -17.67 12.90 -0.60
C VAL A 529 -17.14 13.26 -1.98
N ALA A 530 -16.10 12.57 -2.42
CA ALA A 530 -15.63 12.63 -3.80
C ALA A 530 -15.52 11.24 -4.42
N MET A 531 -15.76 11.16 -5.72
CA MET A 531 -15.57 9.97 -6.56
C MET A 531 -14.60 10.32 -7.68
N ALA A 532 -13.59 9.48 -7.91
CA ALA A 532 -12.58 9.71 -8.95
C ALA A 532 -12.47 8.48 -9.87
N ASP A 533 -12.90 8.63 -11.12
CA ASP A 533 -12.63 7.68 -12.19
C ASP A 533 -11.35 8.12 -12.90
N MET A 534 -10.22 7.51 -12.54
CA MET A 534 -8.88 7.88 -13.03
C MET A 534 -8.17 6.70 -13.73
N ASP A 535 -8.92 5.64 -14.05
CA ASP A 535 -8.36 4.34 -14.45
C ASP A 535 -7.68 4.37 -15.82
N ILE A 536 -7.98 5.38 -16.66
CA ILE A 536 -7.24 5.61 -17.92
C ILE A 536 -5.72 5.80 -17.71
N PHE A 537 -5.30 6.25 -16.52
CA PHE A 537 -3.90 6.41 -16.14
C PHE A 537 -3.32 5.17 -15.42
N ALA A 538 -4.16 4.18 -15.12
CA ALA A 538 -3.78 2.91 -14.47
C ALA A 538 -3.30 1.85 -15.48
N ARG A 539 -3.13 2.21 -16.75
CA ARG A 539 -2.69 1.34 -17.85
C ARG A 539 -1.33 0.68 -17.58
N PRO A 540 -1.14 -0.59 -18.01
CA PRO A 540 0.14 -1.28 -17.90
C PRO A 540 1.17 -0.71 -18.90
N SER A 541 2.46 -0.90 -18.62
CA SER A 541 3.52 -0.32 -19.45
C SER A 541 3.58 -0.83 -20.90
N ASN A 542 2.99 -2.00 -21.16
CA ASN A 542 2.88 -2.57 -22.51
C ASN A 542 1.68 -2.05 -23.32
N ASP A 543 0.94 -1.05 -22.84
CA ASP A 543 -0.09 -0.36 -23.62
C ASP A 543 0.53 0.44 -24.78
N SER A 544 -0.13 0.47 -25.94
CA SER A 544 0.37 1.20 -27.11
C SER A 544 0.45 2.71 -26.88
N SER A 545 -0.49 3.27 -26.11
CA SER A 545 -0.56 4.68 -25.76
C SER A 545 0.61 5.09 -24.85
N ILE A 546 0.98 4.21 -23.90
CA ILE A 546 2.17 4.39 -23.05
C ILE A 546 3.44 4.39 -23.91
N ARG A 547 3.57 3.44 -24.84
CA ARG A 547 4.71 3.40 -25.78
C ARG A 547 4.82 4.67 -26.62
N THR A 548 3.70 5.29 -27.00
CA THR A 548 3.69 6.57 -27.71
C THR A 548 4.30 7.68 -26.87
N ILE A 549 3.85 7.86 -25.62
CA ILE A 549 4.44 8.87 -24.71
C ILE A 549 5.92 8.57 -24.46
N HIS A 550 6.27 7.33 -24.17
CA HIS A 550 7.66 6.92 -23.96
C HIS A 550 8.54 7.23 -25.18
N SER A 551 8.04 7.04 -26.41
CA SER A 551 8.78 7.37 -27.64
C SER A 551 8.97 8.88 -27.81
N LYS A 552 7.96 9.70 -27.46
CA LYS A 552 8.09 11.17 -27.44
C LYS A 552 9.13 11.62 -26.39
N LEU A 553 9.13 11.02 -25.21
CA LEU A 553 10.11 11.31 -24.16
C LEU A 553 11.54 10.92 -24.55
N LYS A 554 11.72 9.92 -25.41
CA LYS A 554 13.05 9.57 -25.96
C LYS A 554 13.54 10.52 -27.04
N SER A 555 12.65 11.24 -27.71
CA SER A 555 12.98 12.16 -28.81
C SER A 555 13.04 13.63 -28.39
N LEU A 556 13.06 13.90 -27.08
CA LEU A 556 13.20 15.25 -26.56
C LEU A 556 14.51 15.89 -27.01
N THR A 557 14.45 17.21 -27.21
CA THR A 557 15.61 18.00 -27.64
C THR A 557 16.15 18.86 -26.50
N SER A 558 17.34 19.41 -26.68
CA SER A 558 17.98 20.33 -25.74
C SER A 558 17.19 21.60 -25.43
N SER A 559 16.15 21.92 -26.22
CA SER A 559 15.20 22.99 -25.91
C SER A 559 14.38 22.72 -24.65
N THR A 560 14.12 21.45 -24.34
CA THR A 560 13.41 21.03 -23.13
C THR A 560 14.37 21.09 -21.96
N LYS A 561 13.98 21.82 -20.91
CA LYS A 561 14.78 22.03 -19.69
C LYS A 561 14.23 21.21 -18.53
N TRP A 562 12.90 21.12 -18.45
CA TRP A 562 12.19 20.43 -17.38
C TRP A 562 11.12 19.48 -17.92
N VAL A 563 11.06 18.29 -17.32
CA VAL A 563 9.93 17.36 -17.45
C VAL A 563 9.30 17.19 -16.08
N VAL A 564 8.00 17.45 -15.96
CA VAL A 564 7.23 17.20 -14.75
C VAL A 564 6.45 15.90 -14.93
N ILE A 565 6.54 14.96 -13.99
CA ILE A 565 5.79 13.71 -14.01
C ILE A 565 4.90 13.66 -12.77
N ASP A 566 3.59 13.54 -12.96
CA ASP A 566 2.66 13.38 -11.83
C ASP A 566 2.64 11.92 -11.30
N ALA A 567 2.12 11.72 -10.10
CA ALA A 567 2.05 10.40 -9.47
C ALA A 567 0.87 9.51 -9.95
N ASN A 568 0.08 9.94 -10.95
CA ASN A 568 -1.12 9.19 -11.36
C ASN A 568 -0.85 7.91 -12.14
N TRP A 569 0.35 7.79 -12.71
CA TRP A 569 0.81 6.63 -13.45
C TRP A 569 1.13 5.43 -12.55
N GLN A 570 1.09 4.22 -13.10
CA GLN A 570 1.58 3.01 -12.42
C GLN A 570 3.10 3.07 -12.19
N SER A 571 3.59 2.36 -11.18
CA SER A 571 4.99 2.40 -10.74
C SER A 571 5.97 1.94 -11.84
N ASP A 572 5.59 0.99 -12.69
CA ASP A 572 6.37 0.58 -13.87
C ASP A 572 6.43 1.67 -14.96
N VAL A 573 5.30 2.31 -15.24
CA VAL A 573 5.18 3.42 -16.21
C VAL A 573 6.01 4.63 -15.77
N ILE A 574 5.97 5.01 -14.49
CA ILE A 574 6.80 6.10 -13.95
C ILE A 574 8.28 5.81 -14.26
N GLN A 575 8.76 4.60 -13.99
CA GLN A 575 10.16 4.23 -14.22
C GLN A 575 10.55 4.26 -15.70
N GLU A 576 9.64 3.83 -16.59
CA GLU A 576 9.85 3.93 -18.04
C GLU A 576 9.94 5.38 -18.51
N PHE A 577 9.08 6.27 -18.02
CA PHE A 577 9.13 7.69 -18.34
C PHE A 577 10.40 8.36 -17.82
N LEU A 578 10.78 8.12 -16.56
CA LEU A 578 12.03 8.59 -15.98
C LEU A 578 13.25 8.16 -16.81
N SER A 579 13.30 6.89 -17.19
CA SER A 579 14.40 6.32 -17.99
C SER A 579 14.42 6.88 -19.40
N ALA A 580 13.26 7.04 -20.05
CA ALA A 580 13.12 7.61 -21.39
C ALA A 580 13.63 9.06 -21.42
N THR A 581 13.22 9.86 -20.44
CA THR A 581 13.64 11.27 -20.33
C THR A 581 15.15 11.39 -20.15
N LYS A 582 15.77 10.70 -19.18
CA LYS A 582 17.23 10.79 -19.00
C LYS A 582 18.03 10.19 -20.16
N SER A 583 17.46 9.23 -20.90
CA SER A 583 18.09 8.68 -22.11
C SER A 583 18.09 9.67 -23.29
N SER A 584 17.15 10.63 -23.31
CA SER A 584 17.08 11.64 -24.37
C SER A 584 18.16 12.72 -24.21
N SER A 585 18.34 13.23 -23.00
CA SER A 585 19.42 14.14 -22.64
C SER A 585 19.65 14.12 -21.13
N SER A 586 20.93 14.08 -20.72
CA SER A 586 21.32 14.19 -19.32
C SER A 586 21.10 15.59 -18.74
N SER A 587 20.96 16.62 -19.58
CA SER A 587 20.74 18.00 -19.15
C SER A 587 19.30 18.29 -18.71
N ILE A 588 18.35 17.42 -19.07
CA ILE A 588 16.93 17.60 -18.74
C ILE A 588 16.73 17.26 -17.27
N LYS A 589 16.15 18.21 -16.53
CA LYS A 589 15.77 18.01 -15.13
C LYS A 589 14.37 17.43 -15.04
N ILE A 590 14.15 16.57 -14.04
CA ILE A 590 12.87 15.92 -13.81
C ILE A 590 12.30 16.36 -12.46
N ALA A 591 11.09 16.89 -12.49
CA ALA A 591 10.31 17.15 -11.30
C ALA A 591 9.22 16.07 -11.13
N TYR A 592 9.08 15.55 -9.92
CA TYR A 592 8.02 14.61 -9.57
C TYR A 592 6.95 15.34 -8.75
N GLU A 593 5.70 15.29 -9.22
CA GLU A 593 4.56 15.90 -8.51
C GLU A 593 3.65 14.84 -7.90
N PRO A 594 3.66 14.70 -6.56
CA PRO A 594 2.69 13.89 -5.83
C PRO A 594 1.24 14.32 -6.06
N VAL A 595 0.31 13.37 -5.96
CA VAL A 595 -1.12 13.60 -6.24
C VAL A 595 -2.00 13.24 -5.03
N SER A 596 -1.66 12.13 -4.36
CA SER A 596 -2.32 11.66 -3.15
C SER A 596 -1.36 10.79 -2.37
N THR A 597 -1.66 10.51 -1.10
CA THR A 597 -0.84 9.67 -0.22
C THR A 597 -0.54 8.29 -0.83
N ILE A 598 -1.55 7.62 -1.39
CA ILE A 598 -1.37 6.29 -2.01
C ILE A 598 -0.54 6.40 -3.29
N LYS A 599 -0.80 7.41 -4.11
CA LYS A 599 -0.15 7.54 -5.42
C LYS A 599 1.29 8.05 -5.31
N SER A 600 1.60 8.90 -4.34
CA SER A 600 2.95 9.43 -4.11
C SER A 600 3.97 8.34 -3.78
N ALA A 601 3.54 7.23 -3.17
CA ALA A 601 4.37 6.07 -2.86
C ALA A 601 4.96 5.39 -4.11
N ARG A 602 4.31 5.51 -5.27
CA ARG A 602 4.62 4.76 -6.50
C ARG A 602 6.02 4.97 -7.05
N LEU A 603 6.64 6.12 -6.77
CA LEU A 603 8.03 6.35 -7.14
C LEU A 603 8.96 5.28 -6.54
N PHE A 604 8.71 4.86 -5.29
CA PHE A 604 9.56 3.94 -4.53
C PHE A 604 9.11 2.49 -4.54
N GLU A 605 7.93 2.19 -5.09
CA GLU A 605 7.40 0.84 -5.21
C GLU A 605 8.20 -0.04 -6.18
N ARG A 606 8.03 -1.36 -6.05
CA ARG A 606 8.55 -2.31 -7.04
C ARG A 606 7.62 -2.35 -8.25
N PRO A 607 8.15 -2.37 -9.49
CA PRO A 607 7.37 -2.61 -10.69
C PRO A 607 6.57 -3.90 -10.55
N THR A 608 5.30 -3.86 -10.96
CA THR A 608 4.40 -5.02 -10.93
C THR A 608 4.74 -6.06 -11.99
N SER A 609 5.42 -5.65 -13.07
CA SER A 609 5.84 -6.52 -14.16
C SER A 609 7.21 -7.17 -13.93
N SER A 610 7.26 -8.50 -13.92
CA SER A 610 8.47 -9.31 -13.74
C SER A 610 9.49 -9.24 -14.91
N SER A 611 9.14 -8.57 -16.01
CA SER A 611 9.99 -8.44 -17.21
C SER A 611 10.90 -7.20 -17.19
N LEU A 612 10.65 -6.24 -16.29
CA LEU A 612 11.51 -5.07 -16.11
C LEU A 612 12.63 -5.41 -15.12
N LYS A 613 13.88 -5.08 -15.48
CA LYS A 613 15.02 -5.16 -14.55
C LYS A 613 14.66 -4.40 -13.27
N ALA A 614 15.03 -4.95 -12.11
CA ALA A 614 14.75 -4.37 -10.80
C ALA A 614 14.96 -2.85 -10.78
N ASN A 615 13.98 -2.12 -10.24
CA ASN A 615 13.94 -0.67 -10.10
C ASN A 615 15.32 -0.11 -9.71
N LYS A 616 15.97 0.60 -10.65
CA LYS A 616 17.26 1.26 -10.42
C LYS A 616 17.08 2.77 -10.36
N LEU A 617 16.19 3.24 -9.49
CA LEU A 617 16.32 4.59 -8.94
C LEU A 617 17.72 4.72 -8.34
N THR A 618 18.57 5.46 -9.03
CA THR A 618 19.93 5.78 -8.61
C THR A 618 19.91 6.91 -7.60
N VAL A 619 20.95 6.99 -6.78
CA VAL A 619 21.12 8.03 -5.77
C VAL A 619 22.07 9.12 -6.27
N PHE A 620 22.05 10.27 -5.61
CA PHE A 620 22.95 11.39 -5.83
C PHE A 620 24.43 10.94 -5.78
N PRO A 621 25.29 11.40 -6.72
CA PRO A 621 25.02 12.44 -7.72
C PRO A 621 24.26 11.95 -8.97
N ASN A 622 24.12 10.64 -9.16
CA ASN A 622 23.49 10.04 -10.34
C ASN A 622 21.95 9.93 -10.26
N HIS A 623 21.32 10.66 -9.35
CA HIS A 623 19.87 10.70 -9.16
C HIS A 623 19.12 10.99 -10.47
N ILE A 624 17.91 10.43 -10.59
CA ILE A 624 17.07 10.62 -11.78
C ILE A 624 16.04 11.73 -11.57
N VAL A 625 15.49 11.86 -10.36
CA VAL A 625 14.49 12.88 -10.01
C VAL A 625 15.20 14.04 -9.31
N ASP A 626 15.16 15.21 -9.94
CA ASP A 626 15.88 16.40 -9.48
C ASP A 626 15.11 17.15 -8.38
N LEU A 627 13.77 17.16 -8.45
CA LEU A 627 12.91 17.92 -7.55
C LEU A 627 11.58 17.22 -7.27
N ALA A 628 11.03 17.35 -6.05
CA ALA A 628 9.64 16.99 -5.77
C ALA A 628 8.96 18.00 -4.84
N THR A 629 7.63 18.16 -4.96
CA THR A 629 6.84 19.03 -4.07
C THR A 629 5.74 18.29 -3.30
N PRO A 630 6.05 17.31 -2.44
CA PRO A 630 5.02 16.64 -1.63
C PRO A 630 4.39 17.59 -0.61
N ASN A 631 3.14 17.36 -0.22
CA ASN A 631 2.65 17.81 1.09
C ASN A 631 3.15 16.89 2.23
N GLU A 632 2.85 17.23 3.48
CA GLU A 632 3.30 16.46 4.66
C GLU A 632 2.86 14.98 4.68
N HIS A 633 1.65 14.70 4.21
CA HIS A 633 1.09 13.35 4.16
C HIS A 633 1.72 12.54 3.01
N GLU A 634 1.89 13.16 1.85
CA GLU A 634 2.54 12.57 0.68
C GLU A 634 4.01 12.28 0.94
N LEU A 635 4.73 13.18 1.63
CA LEU A 635 6.11 12.98 2.06
C LEU A 635 6.21 11.77 2.98
N THR A 636 5.26 11.65 3.92
CA THR A 636 5.19 10.50 4.83
C THR A 636 4.93 9.20 4.08
N ALA A 637 4.05 9.21 3.08
CA ALA A 637 3.77 8.03 2.26
C ALA A 637 4.95 7.64 1.36
N MET A 638 5.63 8.61 0.73
CA MET A 638 6.86 8.41 -0.04
C MET A 638 7.95 7.78 0.82
N HIS A 639 8.16 8.31 2.03
CA HIS A 639 9.12 7.79 3.00
C HIS A 639 8.78 6.36 3.47
N GLY A 640 7.51 6.11 3.78
CA GLY A 640 7.01 4.78 4.15
C GLY A 640 7.19 3.76 3.03
N ALA A 641 6.96 4.15 1.77
CA ALA A 641 7.18 3.32 0.60
C ALA A 641 8.67 3.02 0.38
N ALA A 642 9.54 4.02 0.51
CA ALA A 642 10.99 3.84 0.43
C ALA A 642 11.51 2.88 1.51
N THR A 643 11.00 3.00 2.74
CA THR A 643 11.32 2.09 3.85
C THR A 643 10.86 0.67 3.55
N THR A 644 9.59 0.50 3.19
CA THR A 644 8.96 -0.81 2.93
C THR A 644 9.67 -1.58 1.80
N HIS A 645 10.18 -0.87 0.80
CA HIS A 645 10.84 -1.48 -0.35
C HIS A 645 12.38 -1.56 -0.22
N GLY A 646 12.93 -1.33 0.97
CA GLY A 646 14.35 -1.48 1.27
C GLY A 646 15.26 -0.44 0.59
N LYS A 647 14.72 0.74 0.26
CA LYS A 647 15.48 1.82 -0.39
C LYS A 647 16.50 2.45 0.56
N PHE A 648 16.25 2.41 1.86
CA PHE A 648 17.18 2.91 2.88
C PHE A 648 18.20 1.85 3.35
N GLU A 649 18.27 0.71 2.67
CA GLU A 649 19.16 -0.40 3.03
C GLU A 649 20.26 -0.64 1.99
N THR A 650 20.33 0.17 0.92
CA THR A 650 21.32 0.00 -0.15
C THR A 650 22.66 0.67 0.20
N ASP A 651 23.77 0.05 -0.20
CA ASP A 651 25.12 0.61 0.01
C ASP A 651 25.26 2.01 -0.63
N GLU A 652 24.65 2.20 -1.80
CA GLU A 652 24.63 3.48 -2.50
C GLU A 652 23.92 4.56 -1.68
N TRP A 653 22.77 4.24 -1.08
CA TRP A 653 22.04 5.17 -0.21
C TRP A 653 22.84 5.49 1.07
N TRP A 654 23.41 4.47 1.72
CA TRP A 654 24.27 4.67 2.89
C TRP A 654 25.46 5.58 2.59
N HIS A 655 26.11 5.39 1.44
CA HIS A 655 27.21 6.24 1.02
C HIS A 655 26.78 7.71 0.89
N THR A 656 25.64 7.98 0.26
CA THR A 656 25.13 9.34 0.07
C THR A 656 24.60 9.96 1.37
N ILE A 657 23.88 9.20 2.21
CA ILE A 657 23.32 9.73 3.47
C ILE A 657 24.43 10.07 4.48
N ASP A 658 25.47 9.23 4.57
CA ASP A 658 26.65 9.48 5.40
C ASP A 658 27.45 10.68 4.87
N ALA A 659 27.48 10.83 3.53
CA ALA A 659 28.10 11.97 2.88
C ALA A 659 27.47 13.31 3.30
N LEU A 660 26.19 13.34 3.70
CA LEU A 660 25.49 14.55 4.16
C LEU A 660 26.07 15.14 5.46
N GLY A 661 26.89 14.39 6.21
CA GLY A 661 27.61 14.92 7.37
C GLY A 661 26.71 15.43 8.51
N ILE A 662 25.49 14.89 8.63
CA ILE A 662 24.57 15.24 9.72
C ILE A 662 25.02 14.50 11.00
N PRO A 663 25.31 15.20 12.10
CA PRO A 663 25.82 14.57 13.31
C PRO A 663 24.78 13.64 13.94
N SER A 664 25.24 12.53 14.53
CA SER A 664 24.39 11.53 15.21
C SER A 664 23.73 12.05 16.50
N THR A 665 24.19 13.20 17.02
CA THR A 665 23.63 13.87 18.21
C THR A 665 23.34 15.34 17.90
N GLY A 666 22.33 15.91 18.57
CA GLY A 666 21.94 17.32 18.38
C GLY A 666 21.23 17.66 17.06
N ALA A 667 21.05 16.68 16.15
CA ALA A 667 20.31 16.88 14.90
C ALA A 667 18.87 17.36 15.14
N ARG A 668 18.22 16.84 16.18
CA ARG A 668 16.86 17.25 16.57
C ARG A 668 16.79 18.74 16.93
N ASP A 669 17.72 19.25 17.74
CA ASP A 669 17.72 20.67 18.12
C ASP A 669 17.92 21.57 16.90
N ARG A 670 18.75 21.15 15.93
CA ARG A 670 18.92 21.85 14.66
C ARG A 670 17.64 21.84 13.81
N PHE A 671 16.94 20.70 13.73
CA PHE A 671 15.65 20.63 13.04
C PHE A 671 14.63 21.59 13.66
N VAL A 672 14.54 21.64 15.00
CA VAL A 672 13.65 22.57 15.70
C VAL A 672 14.02 24.03 15.39
N GLN A 673 15.31 24.36 15.38
CA GLN A 673 15.80 25.71 15.06
C GLN A 673 15.49 26.13 13.61
N MET A 674 15.59 25.22 12.65
CA MET A 674 15.38 25.50 11.22
C MET A 674 13.91 25.44 10.80
N THR A 675 13.06 24.80 11.61
CA THR A 675 11.64 24.57 11.30
C THR A 675 10.76 25.00 12.48
N SER A 676 10.17 24.05 13.20
CA SER A 676 9.45 24.23 14.44
C SER A 676 9.49 22.94 15.25
N LYS A 677 9.12 23.03 16.54
CA LYS A 677 8.96 21.85 17.39
C LYS A 677 7.91 20.89 16.80
N ASP A 678 6.77 21.42 16.38
CA ASP A 678 5.65 20.64 15.87
C ASP A 678 6.03 19.88 14.59
N LEU A 679 6.68 20.54 13.62
CA LEU A 679 7.13 19.89 12.39
C LEU A 679 8.20 18.82 12.66
N THR A 680 9.08 19.09 13.63
CA THR A 680 10.11 18.13 14.03
C THR A 680 9.51 16.91 14.73
N ASP A 681 8.48 17.09 15.55
CA ASP A 681 7.77 16.02 16.25
C ASP A 681 6.97 15.13 15.29
N GLN A 682 6.45 15.70 14.21
CA GLN A 682 5.87 14.95 13.10
C GLN A 682 6.91 14.22 12.22
N GLY A 683 8.20 14.50 12.43
CA GLY A 683 9.32 13.90 11.70
C GLY A 683 9.49 14.42 10.27
N ILE A 684 8.87 15.55 9.90
CA ILE A 684 8.94 16.10 8.53
C ILE A 684 10.39 16.36 8.06
N PRO A 685 11.25 17.04 8.85
CA PRO A 685 12.64 17.28 8.45
C PRO A 685 13.44 15.99 8.22
N VAL A 686 13.23 14.99 9.09
CA VAL A 686 13.92 13.70 9.02
C VAL A 686 13.52 12.92 7.76
N LYS A 687 12.22 12.86 7.47
CA LYS A 687 11.68 12.19 6.28
C LYS A 687 12.22 12.83 4.99
N ALA A 688 12.26 14.17 4.94
CA ALA A 688 12.82 14.90 3.79
C ALA A 688 14.32 14.59 3.60
N VAL A 689 15.11 14.64 4.68
CA VAL A 689 16.55 14.31 4.64
C VAL A 689 16.81 12.89 4.15
N GLN A 690 16.05 11.90 4.62
CA GLN A 690 16.26 10.49 4.22
C GLN A 690 15.91 10.21 2.75
N LEU A 691 15.06 11.04 2.14
CA LEU A 691 14.71 10.96 0.73
C LEU A 691 15.68 11.74 -0.18
N LEU A 692 16.52 12.65 0.36
CA LEU A 692 17.47 13.45 -0.40
C LEU A 692 18.40 12.65 -1.32
N PRO A 693 18.92 11.45 -0.92
CA PRO A 693 19.74 10.66 -1.83
C PRO A 693 19.04 10.34 -3.15
N TYR A 694 17.71 10.17 -3.15
CA TYR A 694 16.94 9.89 -4.37
C TYR A 694 16.39 11.14 -5.06
N ILE A 695 16.06 12.17 -4.26
CA ILE A 695 15.47 13.43 -4.71
C ILE A 695 16.22 14.57 -4.03
N PRO A 696 17.30 15.09 -4.62
CA PRO A 696 18.22 16.02 -3.94
C PRO A 696 17.62 17.38 -3.58
N THR A 697 16.42 17.69 -4.06
CA THR A 697 15.68 18.91 -3.72
C THR A 697 14.21 18.57 -3.44
N ILE A 698 13.76 18.79 -2.21
CA ILE A 698 12.37 18.55 -1.80
C ILE A 698 11.79 19.85 -1.24
N LEU A 699 10.65 20.28 -1.77
CA LEU A 699 9.88 21.39 -1.22
C LEU A 699 8.60 20.84 -0.60
N THR A 700 8.58 20.69 0.72
CA THR A 700 7.41 20.15 1.41
C THR A 700 6.38 21.26 1.61
N LYS A 701 5.19 21.10 1.03
CA LYS A 701 4.06 22.04 1.13
C LYS A 701 3.36 21.83 2.48
N LEU A 702 3.28 22.87 3.32
CA LEU A 702 2.78 22.81 4.70
C LEU A 702 1.54 23.71 4.92
N GLY A 703 0.78 23.96 3.85
CA GLY A 703 -0.41 24.82 3.89
C GLY A 703 -0.10 26.21 4.43
N SER A 704 -0.80 26.64 5.48
CA SER A 704 -0.64 27.96 6.11
C SER A 704 0.73 28.17 6.77
N GLN A 705 1.50 27.11 7.03
CA GLN A 705 2.85 27.21 7.58
C GLN A 705 3.89 27.52 6.49
N GLY A 706 3.50 27.48 5.22
CA GLY A 706 4.35 27.79 4.07
C GLY A 706 5.01 26.55 3.45
N VAL A 707 6.30 26.64 3.12
CA VAL A 707 7.03 25.60 2.38
C VAL A 707 8.39 25.33 3.00
N LEU A 708 8.68 24.06 3.31
CA LEU A 708 10.00 23.63 3.79
C LEU A 708 10.87 23.16 2.60
N LEU A 709 11.88 23.95 2.24
CA LEU A 709 12.91 23.53 1.29
C LEU A 709 13.99 22.72 2.02
N THR A 710 14.29 21.54 1.50
CA THR A 710 15.40 20.68 1.94
C THR A 710 16.20 20.25 0.71
N SER A 711 17.50 20.51 0.67
CA SER A 711 18.33 20.18 -0.50
C SER A 711 19.78 19.83 -0.19
N ILE A 712 20.38 18.97 -1.02
CA ILE A 712 21.82 18.73 -1.05
C ILE A 712 22.51 19.92 -1.74
N LEU A 713 23.60 20.41 -1.14
CA LEU A 713 24.48 21.43 -1.72
C LEU A 713 25.77 20.78 -2.23
N SER A 714 26.28 21.21 -3.39
CA SER A 714 27.61 20.81 -3.86
C SER A 714 28.71 21.53 -3.06
N PRO A 715 29.96 21.03 -3.03
CA PRO A 715 31.06 21.69 -2.32
C PRO A 715 31.39 23.11 -2.80
N THR A 716 30.96 23.46 -4.02
CA THR A 716 31.16 24.77 -4.64
C THR A 716 29.95 25.69 -4.50
N ASP A 717 28.85 25.23 -3.90
CA ASP A 717 27.65 26.03 -3.73
C ASP A 717 27.93 27.27 -2.84
N PRO A 718 27.64 28.49 -3.32
CA PRO A 718 27.99 29.72 -2.60
C PRO A 718 27.30 29.82 -1.23
N ARG A 719 26.13 29.21 -1.05
CA ARG A 719 25.36 29.24 0.21
C ARG A 719 26.09 28.61 1.38
N LEU A 720 27.07 27.73 1.13
CA LEU A 720 27.90 27.15 2.19
C LEU A 720 28.81 28.17 2.87
N ARG A 721 29.16 29.25 2.16
CA ARG A 721 30.12 30.29 2.57
C ARG A 721 29.46 31.63 2.84
N ASP A 722 28.25 31.84 2.33
CA ASP A 722 27.47 33.05 2.54
C ASP A 722 26.94 33.13 3.99
N PRO A 723 27.27 34.19 4.76
CA PRO A 723 26.73 34.41 6.09
C PRO A 723 25.20 34.44 6.15
N ASP A 724 24.53 34.95 5.12
CA ASP A 724 23.07 35.10 5.12
C ASP A 724 22.35 33.74 5.06
N HIS A 725 23.03 32.74 4.50
CA HIS A 725 22.52 31.38 4.41
C HIS A 725 22.93 30.49 5.60
N ALA A 726 23.91 30.91 6.40
CA ALA A 726 24.46 30.11 7.49
C ALA A 726 23.44 29.56 8.50
N PRO A 727 22.37 30.29 8.90
CA PRO A 727 21.34 29.77 9.81
C PRO A 727 20.56 28.57 9.25
N TYR A 728 20.54 28.41 7.93
CA TYR A 728 19.77 27.41 7.20
C TYR A 728 20.63 26.23 6.71
N ILE A 729 21.92 26.20 7.09
CA ILE A 729 22.81 25.08 6.78
C ILE A 729 22.70 24.03 7.88
N LEU A 730 21.97 22.94 7.59
CA LEU A 730 21.80 21.80 8.50
C LEU A 730 23.14 21.12 8.81
N SER A 731 23.97 20.93 7.78
CA SER A 731 25.29 20.32 7.88
C SER A 731 26.24 20.89 6.82
N ARG A 732 27.53 20.95 7.18
CA ARG A 732 28.64 21.18 6.25
C ARG A 732 29.49 19.91 6.23
N CYS A 733 29.74 19.38 5.05
CA CYS A 733 30.42 18.11 4.89
C CYS A 733 31.93 18.34 4.93
N THR A 734 32.57 17.85 5.98
CA THR A 734 34.04 17.91 6.15
C THR A 734 34.68 16.53 6.05
N ASN A 735 33.95 15.55 5.52
CA ASN A 735 34.33 14.14 5.40
C ASN A 735 35.17 13.84 4.14
N GLY A 736 35.52 14.85 3.34
CA GLY A 736 36.31 14.70 2.12
C GLY A 736 35.53 14.19 0.90
N ASN A 737 34.19 14.18 0.96
CA ASN A 737 33.36 13.86 -0.21
C ASN A 737 33.45 14.97 -1.28
N GLU A 738 33.59 14.59 -2.56
CA GLU A 738 33.76 15.54 -3.67
C GLU A 738 32.43 16.02 -4.29
N GLU A 739 31.31 15.36 -3.98
CA GLU A 739 30.00 15.61 -4.58
C GLU A 739 29.04 16.33 -3.62
N VAL A 740 29.19 16.09 -2.31
CA VAL A 740 28.32 16.64 -1.26
C VAL A 740 29.08 17.67 -0.41
N GLY A 741 28.66 18.93 -0.49
CA GLY A 741 29.19 20.03 0.32
C GLY A 741 28.43 20.29 1.62
N GLY A 742 27.13 19.96 1.65
CA GLY A 742 26.28 20.16 2.84
C GLY A 742 24.81 19.92 2.58
N VAL A 743 23.99 20.14 3.59
CA VAL A 743 22.53 20.11 3.48
C VAL A 743 21.97 21.48 3.85
N TYR A 744 21.14 22.03 2.97
CA TYR A 744 20.37 23.24 3.18
C TYR A 744 18.95 22.90 3.59
N MET A 745 18.43 23.57 4.61
CA MET A 745 17.06 23.41 5.08
C MET A 745 16.51 24.76 5.55
N ARG A 746 15.41 25.21 4.94
CA ARG A 746 14.75 26.47 5.30
C ARG A 746 13.25 26.36 5.18
N LEU A 747 12.56 26.73 6.27
CA LEU A 747 11.12 26.96 6.26
C LEU A 747 10.84 28.39 5.74
N PHE A 748 10.17 28.47 4.59
CA PHE A 748 9.64 29.71 4.04
C PHE A 748 8.21 29.89 4.54
N SER A 749 7.95 30.99 5.24
CA SER A 749 6.59 31.34 5.67
C SER A 749 5.66 31.55 4.47
N ALA A 750 4.36 31.35 4.69
CA ALA A 750 3.33 31.67 3.71
C ALA A 750 3.50 33.10 3.20
N ALA A 751 3.49 33.27 1.87
CA ALA A 751 3.66 34.59 1.24
C ALA A 751 2.54 35.57 1.60
N GLU A 752 1.37 35.04 1.95
CA GLU A 752 0.22 35.81 2.40
C GLU A 752 -0.58 34.96 3.40
N LYS A 753 -1.07 35.59 4.47
CA LYS A 753 -2.08 34.98 5.33
C LYS A 753 -3.45 35.22 4.70
N VAL A 754 -4.08 34.16 4.20
CA VAL A 754 -5.42 34.23 3.62
C VAL A 754 -6.44 33.91 4.71
N GLU A 755 -7.37 34.83 4.95
CA GLU A 755 -8.45 34.61 5.91
C GLU A 755 -9.44 33.58 5.35
N GLU A 756 -10.08 32.80 6.23
CA GLU A 756 -10.92 31.66 5.84
C GLU A 756 -12.07 32.05 4.89
N GLY A 757 -12.61 33.28 5.02
CA GLY A 757 -13.65 33.81 4.14
C GLY A 757 -13.18 34.18 2.72
N ASP A 758 -11.87 34.32 2.50
CA ASP A 758 -11.28 34.63 1.19
C ASP A 758 -10.84 33.35 0.45
N VAL A 759 -10.86 32.19 1.12
CA VAL A 759 -10.60 30.90 0.49
C VAL A 759 -11.81 30.49 -0.33
N VAL A 760 -11.64 30.44 -1.65
CA VAL A 760 -12.71 30.03 -2.58
C VAL A 760 -12.60 28.55 -2.91
N SER A 761 -11.39 28.04 -3.16
CA SER A 761 -11.13 26.63 -3.48
C SER A 761 -9.70 26.25 -3.13
N VAL A 762 -9.49 25.05 -2.59
CA VAL A 762 -8.16 24.47 -2.36
C VAL A 762 -7.68 23.61 -3.54
N ASN A 763 -8.53 23.40 -4.55
CA ASN A 763 -8.20 22.56 -5.71
C ASN A 763 -7.08 23.18 -6.55
N GLY A 764 -6.06 22.40 -6.91
CA GLY A 764 -4.95 22.82 -7.76
C GLY A 764 -4.01 23.87 -7.16
N VAL A 765 -4.14 24.22 -5.88
CA VAL A 765 -3.24 25.17 -5.18
C VAL A 765 -1.80 24.65 -5.15
N GLY A 766 -1.61 23.37 -4.77
CA GLY A 766 -0.30 22.72 -4.76
C GLY A 766 0.28 22.55 -6.17
N ASP A 767 -0.56 22.23 -7.14
CA ASP A 767 -0.17 22.08 -8.55
C ASP A 767 0.24 23.43 -9.16
N THR A 768 -0.45 24.51 -8.76
CA THR A 768 -0.12 25.88 -9.15
C THR A 768 1.27 26.26 -8.63
N PHE A 769 1.56 25.94 -7.36
CA PHE A 769 2.90 26.15 -6.79
C PHE A 769 3.97 25.46 -7.65
N MET A 770 3.80 24.18 -7.97
CA MET A 770 4.72 23.42 -8.83
C MET A 770 4.85 24.04 -10.23
N GLY A 771 3.74 24.39 -10.88
CA GLY A 771 3.76 24.95 -12.24
C GLY A 771 4.49 26.30 -12.32
N VAL A 772 4.26 27.20 -11.35
CA VAL A 772 4.96 28.50 -11.28
C VAL A 772 6.44 28.30 -10.93
N LEU A 773 6.75 27.38 -10.02
CA LEU A 773 8.13 27.03 -9.66
C LEU A 773 8.92 26.54 -10.88
N ILE A 774 8.37 25.59 -11.64
CA ILE A 774 9.03 25.04 -12.84
C ILE A 774 9.15 26.08 -13.95
N SER A 775 8.15 26.96 -14.09
CA SER A 775 8.22 28.11 -15.01
C SER A 775 9.42 29.02 -14.71
N GLY A 776 9.65 29.36 -13.45
CA GLY A 776 10.82 30.14 -13.04
C GLY A 776 12.14 29.38 -13.22
N LEU A 777 12.21 28.11 -12.83
CA LEU A 777 13.41 27.28 -12.97
C LEU A 777 13.80 27.06 -14.45
N ALA A 778 12.82 26.90 -15.34
CA ALA A 778 13.08 26.80 -16.78
C ALA A 778 13.65 28.10 -17.36
N ARG A 779 13.36 29.26 -16.77
CA ARG A 779 13.94 30.56 -17.16
C ARG A 779 15.34 30.80 -16.59
N GLY A 780 15.83 29.90 -15.73
CA GLY A 780 17.11 30.06 -15.05
C GLY A 780 17.04 30.87 -13.77
N CYS A 781 15.85 31.11 -13.20
CA CYS A 781 15.75 31.67 -11.85
C CYS A 781 16.41 30.73 -10.84
N GLU A 782 17.14 31.29 -9.88
CA GLU A 782 17.68 30.51 -8.77
C GLU A 782 16.55 30.00 -7.84
N LEU A 783 16.71 28.78 -7.34
CA LEU A 783 15.82 28.23 -6.32
C LEU A 783 16.14 28.86 -4.95
N GLY A 784 15.43 29.93 -4.63
CA GLY A 784 15.55 30.63 -3.35
C GLY A 784 14.33 31.50 -3.05
N ASP A 785 14.52 32.49 -2.16
CA ASP A 785 13.46 33.32 -1.58
C ASP A 785 12.52 33.90 -2.63
N GLY A 786 13.07 34.57 -3.66
CA GLY A 786 12.25 35.24 -4.67
C GLY A 786 11.37 34.27 -5.47
N LEU A 787 11.92 33.12 -5.89
CA LEU A 787 11.16 32.17 -6.69
C LEU A 787 10.10 31.43 -5.86
N ILE A 788 10.46 31.01 -4.63
CA ILE A 788 9.53 30.33 -3.73
C ILE A 788 8.40 31.28 -3.32
N GLU A 789 8.70 32.55 -3.05
CA GLU A 789 7.68 33.57 -2.76
C GLU A 789 6.72 33.79 -3.94
N ILE A 790 7.24 33.88 -5.17
CA ILE A 790 6.40 34.01 -6.36
C ILE A 790 5.52 32.77 -6.57
N ALA A 791 6.07 31.57 -6.40
CA ALA A 791 5.31 30.32 -6.49
C ALA A 791 4.21 30.24 -5.41
N GLN A 792 4.50 30.66 -4.17
CA GLN A 792 3.51 30.76 -3.10
C GLN A 792 2.42 31.80 -3.44
N LYS A 793 2.76 32.95 -4.02
CA LYS A 793 1.77 33.93 -4.49
C LYS A 793 0.85 33.35 -5.57
N GLY A 794 1.38 32.54 -6.48
CA GLY A 794 0.56 31.81 -7.45
C GLY A 794 -0.42 30.86 -6.77
N ALA A 795 0.05 30.09 -5.79
CA ALA A 795 -0.80 29.22 -4.99
C ALA A 795 -1.92 30.00 -4.27
N VAL A 796 -1.60 31.17 -3.68
CA VAL A 796 -2.57 32.06 -3.03
C VAL A 796 -3.59 32.64 -4.03
N MET A 797 -3.16 33.04 -5.23
CA MET A 797 -4.08 33.49 -6.29
C MET A 797 -5.08 32.40 -6.68
N THR A 798 -4.64 31.14 -6.76
CA THR A 798 -5.51 29.98 -6.98
C THR A 798 -6.42 29.71 -5.79
N LEU A 799 -5.94 29.85 -4.55
CA LEU A 799 -6.74 29.68 -3.33
C LEU A 799 -7.96 30.61 -3.29
N LYS A 800 -7.83 31.81 -3.87
CA LYS A 800 -8.87 32.85 -4.00
C LYS A 800 -9.72 32.74 -5.28
N SER A 801 -9.56 31.67 -6.04
CA SER A 801 -10.23 31.43 -7.32
C SER A 801 -11.19 30.25 -7.25
N SER A 802 -12.24 30.27 -8.06
CA SER A 802 -13.11 29.11 -8.29
C SER A 802 -12.53 28.13 -9.31
N GLU A 803 -11.56 28.56 -10.12
CA GLU A 803 -10.86 27.70 -11.08
C GLU A 803 -9.72 26.94 -10.40
N SER A 804 -9.40 25.73 -10.88
CA SER A 804 -8.30 24.90 -10.36
C SER A 804 -6.91 25.54 -10.54
N VAL A 805 -6.79 26.52 -11.45
CA VAL A 805 -5.64 27.42 -11.56
C VAL A 805 -6.18 28.81 -11.85
N SER A 806 -5.85 29.78 -11.01
CA SER A 806 -6.31 31.16 -11.22
C SER A 806 -5.73 31.76 -12.51
N PRO A 807 -6.56 32.38 -13.39
CA PRO A 807 -6.06 33.17 -14.51
C PRO A 807 -5.09 34.29 -14.11
N ALA A 808 -5.24 34.83 -12.88
CA ALA A 808 -4.37 35.88 -12.33
C ALA A 808 -2.91 35.41 -12.15
N VAL A 809 -2.64 34.10 -12.17
CA VAL A 809 -1.27 33.56 -12.20
C VAL A 809 -0.47 34.12 -13.39
N GLY A 810 -1.15 34.53 -14.47
CA GLY A 810 -0.52 35.23 -15.60
C GLY A 810 0.20 36.52 -15.24
N GLU A 811 -0.20 37.21 -14.17
CA GLU A 811 0.43 38.45 -13.68
C GLU A 811 1.82 38.19 -13.09
N LEU A 812 2.13 36.96 -12.69
CA LEU A 812 3.44 36.59 -12.13
C LEU A 812 4.53 36.48 -13.20
N LYS A 813 4.13 36.47 -14.47
CA LYS A 813 5.03 36.32 -15.62
C LYS A 813 6.12 37.39 -15.68
N GLU A 814 5.77 38.64 -15.39
CA GLU A 814 6.72 39.76 -15.36
C GLU A 814 7.66 39.67 -14.16
N LYS A 815 7.15 39.29 -12.98
CA LYS A 815 7.97 39.10 -11.77
C LYS A 815 9.01 38.01 -11.97
N LEU A 816 8.64 36.91 -12.63
CA LEU A 816 9.57 35.84 -13.00
C LEU A 816 10.61 36.31 -14.04
N ASP A 817 10.25 37.19 -14.97
CA ASP A 817 11.21 37.75 -15.95
C ASP A 817 12.19 38.74 -15.29
N GLU A 818 11.72 39.51 -14.31
CA GLU A 818 12.58 40.39 -13.53
C GLU A 818 13.55 39.57 -12.66
N LEU A 819 13.05 38.50 -12.05
CA LEU A 819 13.85 37.61 -11.23
C LEU A 819 14.92 36.88 -12.05
N SER A 820 14.62 36.42 -13.26
CA SER A 820 15.59 35.72 -14.11
C SER A 820 16.73 36.60 -14.65
N ARG A 821 16.60 37.92 -14.54
CA ARG A 821 17.65 38.88 -14.96
C ARG A 821 18.61 39.26 -13.83
N ARG A 822 18.25 38.92 -12.59
CA ARG A 822 19.09 39.09 -11.40
C ARG A 822 19.96 37.86 -11.25
#